data_AF-A0A223VHU5-F1
#
_entry.id   AF-A0A223VHU5-F1
#
_cell.length_a   1.000
_cell.length_b   1.000
_cell.length_c   1.000
_cell.angle_alpha   90.00
_cell.angle_beta   90.00
_cell.angle_gamma   90.00
#
_symmetry.space_group_name_H-M   'P 1'
#
loop_
_entity.id
_entity.type
_entity.pdbx_description
1 polymer ?
#
loop_
_entity_poly.entity_id
_entity_poly.type
_entity_poly.pdbx_seq_one_letter_code
_entity_poly.pdbx_strand_id
1 'polypeptide(L)'
;MNLQEFPLFCADVLSLSTTEETQSLRVNEAITVQRYQDDWLVVQGDERIVVTCNPSQSTLFGPLASRDQVRWMLAACKKNRLQVQYCAPADVSAMNLEFRVDGLIADSLYTHQEIGQNDVEQACQWMQEQFVVKGALEGDWLALSRFNNTAAKGSFQVLGMGWRADIERTADGALLVKRVARHVRRSDSFSLLVGDFAFRDASVAAQLNSPAQQVLLNAMLRDNAGYLELWNLYNDKEWQRALQQAQTLKALRFVRYESFQNGRENAWRLWPKSPEAYQLFCERHKGLDLSRDTQFDLGDAPPDWSEELSNEAPSASFAPTPRGRIRFEAQCLVFTPVSTHNDVKPKSPEGWLYLSVAGNRTVGKRRLIAKQSIDSGRRLPSLRWLLEGLAIPAERRRTLKGLTAYANESFKGGQPTDKQIDALDKALNTPELAIIIGPPGTGKTQVIAALQRRLAEETREQNIAGQVLISSFQHDAVDNALERSDVFKLPATRIGGKRRDVEEDNRIDPWLERQVEHVQGKIAQEYERYPELEPVSRLSQALLMTRVSNLSPAERADAFKDMLATARSLVQHGLLLPARLEQALQDYIDQINPLPRGRGADAVDSATLRRIRALRVKPGAFSDDGADRAWDLLSWLKRHDVALGEGMRELLEQAADCRQASQDLLQRLAEGKNRLLDRFLPDYRPAQLKHQLDALGVSLIDQLEQHLQDKISQRKLGVAWVLEQLAGSLEMDRAAAVAAAQEYSMVVGATCQQAAGRQMASLKAVSDLDSMDIEFDTVIVDEAARANPLDLFVPMAMAKRRIVLVGDDRQLPHMLEPEVESQLQEEHALTALQLEALRSSLFQRMRLMLQDLEKKDGIRRVVMLDTQFRMHRVLGDFVSAQFYEKVGLEAVKTTRKDDDFAFAPDFIRALGNDGGHYENKVCQWIDVPASAGLAQRLGGTSPMRETEAERVVEEVKRLMIAGGEALSVGVITFYAAQRDLIMEKLTQVQIDGVPLMERKSTGIEPHEQFKWAKKVRSDGSEYSEERLRVGSVDAFQGKEFDVVLLSCVRTGPQGRRGPAGRAEDSPEKSRETLLNEQYGFLRLPNRMNVAMSRQRQMLICVGDAALATHVDAEEAVPALVALHQLCGGAHGSLR
;
A
#
# COMPACT_ATOMS: atom_id res chain seq x y z
N MET A 1 35.92 25.07 -7.99
CA MET A 1 35.97 25.60 -9.37
C MET A 1 37.42 25.92 -9.75
N ASN A 2 37.71 25.91 -11.05
CA ASN A 2 38.98 26.43 -11.58
C ASN A 2 38.99 27.96 -11.57
N LEU A 3 40.16 28.58 -11.61
CA LEU A 3 40.30 30.04 -11.59
C LEU A 3 39.53 30.73 -12.73
N GLN A 4 39.56 30.16 -13.95
CA GLN A 4 38.85 30.69 -15.13
C GLN A 4 37.32 30.71 -14.99
N GLU A 5 36.76 29.88 -14.11
CA GLU A 5 35.33 29.78 -13.87
C GLU A 5 34.85 30.81 -12.83
N PHE A 6 35.78 31.54 -12.20
CA PHE A 6 35.45 32.49 -11.16
C PHE A 6 34.64 33.67 -11.72
N PRO A 7 33.37 33.83 -11.32
CA PRO A 7 32.41 34.72 -12.02
C PRO A 7 32.65 36.21 -11.77
N LEU A 8 33.52 36.54 -10.80
CA LEU A 8 33.84 37.92 -10.42
C LEU A 8 35.02 38.51 -11.20
N PHE A 9 35.63 37.75 -12.12
CA PHE A 9 36.51 38.34 -13.12
C PHE A 9 35.73 39.29 -14.05
N CYS A 10 36.34 40.43 -14.34
CA CYS A 10 35.78 41.39 -15.29
C CYS A 10 35.69 40.76 -16.69
N ALA A 11 34.62 41.09 -17.44
CA ALA A 11 34.51 40.67 -18.84
C ALA A 11 35.53 41.39 -19.75
N ASP A 12 36.00 42.56 -19.33
CA ASP A 12 36.99 43.32 -20.07
C ASP A 12 38.35 42.62 -20.01
N VAL A 13 38.90 42.32 -21.19
CA VAL A 13 40.21 41.73 -21.34
C VAL A 13 41.22 42.81 -21.68
N LEU A 14 42.27 42.93 -20.85
CA LEU A 14 43.35 43.89 -21.04
C LEU A 14 44.46 43.23 -21.86
N SER A 15 44.98 43.97 -22.84
CA SER A 15 46.03 43.48 -23.73
C SER A 15 47.36 44.14 -23.38
N LEU A 16 48.32 43.30 -22.98
CA LEU A 16 49.69 43.67 -22.66
C LEU A 16 50.61 43.18 -23.79
N SER A 17 51.60 43.96 -24.17
CA SER A 17 52.57 43.62 -25.22
C SER A 17 53.94 43.34 -24.62
N THR A 18 54.66 42.36 -25.14
CA THR A 18 56.01 41.99 -24.68
C THR A 18 56.93 41.66 -25.85
N THR A 19 58.23 41.87 -25.65
CA THR A 19 59.30 41.47 -26.58
C THR A 19 59.99 40.17 -26.16
N GLU A 20 59.64 39.62 -24.99
CA GLU A 20 60.24 38.42 -24.41
C GLU A 20 59.46 37.15 -24.81
N GLU A 21 60.10 35.99 -24.69
CA GLU A 21 59.45 34.72 -24.99
C GLU A 21 58.40 34.37 -23.92
N THR A 22 57.19 34.02 -24.36
CA THR A 22 56.04 33.77 -23.47
C THR A 22 55.62 32.30 -23.42
N GLN A 23 56.44 31.37 -23.92
CA GLN A 23 56.06 29.95 -24.07
C GLN A 23 55.96 29.21 -22.72
N SER A 24 56.63 29.71 -21.70
CA SER A 24 56.64 29.18 -20.33
C SER A 24 55.38 29.54 -19.53
N LEU A 25 54.60 30.53 -19.97
CA LEU A 25 53.40 30.98 -19.29
C LEU A 25 52.21 30.04 -19.53
N ARG A 26 51.46 29.77 -18.47
CA ARG A 26 50.26 28.95 -18.45
C ARG A 26 49.01 29.81 -18.47
N VAL A 27 48.19 29.58 -19.49
CA VAL A 27 46.87 30.23 -19.65
C VAL A 27 45.91 29.67 -18.60
N ASN A 28 44.98 30.50 -18.14
CA ASN A 28 43.97 30.24 -17.11
C ASN A 28 44.51 30.07 -15.68
N GLU A 29 45.76 30.44 -15.45
CA GLU A 29 46.40 30.47 -14.12
C GLU A 29 46.58 31.91 -13.61
N ALA A 30 46.73 32.04 -12.30
CA ALA A 30 46.94 33.32 -11.63
C ALA A 30 48.30 33.92 -12.01
N ILE A 31 48.35 35.24 -12.13
CA ILE A 31 49.58 36.00 -12.35
C ILE A 31 49.65 37.14 -11.34
N THR A 32 50.84 37.64 -11.09
CA THR A 32 51.03 38.90 -10.35
C THR A 32 51.59 39.96 -11.29
N VAL A 33 51.15 41.20 -11.12
CA VAL A 33 51.60 42.34 -11.91
C VAL A 33 52.30 43.31 -10.96
N GLN A 34 53.55 43.65 -11.26
CA GLN A 34 54.36 44.55 -10.44
C GLN A 34 54.92 45.67 -11.32
N ARG A 35 55.19 46.83 -10.73
CA ARG A 35 55.81 47.94 -11.46
C ARG A 35 57.32 47.70 -11.64
N TYR A 36 57.83 47.86 -12.86
CA TYR A 36 59.25 47.68 -13.16
C TYR A 36 59.77 48.79 -14.08
N GLN A 37 60.48 49.76 -13.50
CA GLN A 37 60.93 50.98 -14.19
C GLN A 37 59.75 51.77 -14.80
N ASP A 38 59.79 52.05 -16.11
CA ASP A 38 58.71 52.69 -16.88
C ASP A 38 57.67 51.68 -17.41
N ASP A 39 57.90 50.37 -17.21
CA ASP A 39 57.07 49.26 -17.68
C ASP A 39 56.48 48.45 -16.50
N TRP A 40 55.86 47.31 -16.82
CA TRP A 40 55.26 46.39 -15.86
C TRP A 40 55.87 45.00 -15.97
N LEU A 41 55.87 44.25 -14.88
CA LEU A 41 56.37 42.88 -14.81
C LEU A 41 55.21 41.94 -14.52
N VAL A 42 54.98 40.96 -15.40
CA VAL A 42 54.08 39.83 -15.16
C VAL A 42 54.89 38.69 -14.59
N VAL A 43 54.49 38.17 -13.43
CA VAL A 43 55.17 37.06 -12.75
C VAL A 43 54.22 35.88 -12.60
N GLN A 44 54.67 34.69 -13.01
CA GLN A 44 53.96 33.42 -12.86
C GLN A 44 54.97 32.31 -12.49
N GLY A 45 54.97 31.88 -11.22
CA GLY A 45 56.01 31.00 -10.70
C GLY A 45 57.39 31.69 -10.72
N ASP A 46 58.38 31.02 -11.31
CA ASP A 46 59.74 31.56 -11.47
C ASP A 46 59.89 32.46 -12.71
N GLU A 47 58.91 32.48 -13.61
CA GLU A 47 58.91 33.25 -14.84
C GLU A 47 58.55 34.71 -14.57
N ARG A 48 59.33 35.64 -15.14
CA ARG A 48 59.16 37.08 -14.98
C ARG A 48 59.30 37.74 -16.34
N ILE A 49 58.21 38.31 -16.85
CA ILE A 49 58.16 38.86 -18.20
C ILE A 49 57.83 40.35 -18.16
N VAL A 50 58.66 41.16 -18.83
CA VAL A 50 58.43 42.61 -18.96
C VAL A 50 57.33 42.86 -20.00
N VAL A 51 56.35 43.68 -19.64
CA VAL A 51 55.17 43.97 -20.45
C VAL A 51 54.84 45.46 -20.47
N THR A 52 54.33 45.92 -21.61
CA THR A 52 53.84 47.27 -21.85
C THR A 52 52.32 47.24 -22.04
N CYS A 53 51.59 48.15 -21.40
CA CYS A 53 50.15 48.28 -21.61
C CYS A 53 49.86 49.07 -22.89
N ASN A 54 48.85 48.66 -23.65
CA ASN A 54 48.39 49.41 -24.82
C ASN A 54 47.97 50.85 -24.41
N PRO A 55 48.41 51.92 -25.11
CA PRO A 55 48.09 53.30 -24.75
C PRO A 55 46.60 53.58 -24.53
N SER A 56 45.71 52.92 -25.28
CA SER A 56 44.26 53.06 -25.15
C SER A 56 43.67 52.46 -23.85
N GLN A 57 44.39 51.57 -23.18
CA GLN A 57 43.97 50.89 -21.94
C GLN A 57 44.78 51.35 -20.71
N SER A 58 45.78 52.21 -20.91
CA SER A 58 46.71 52.67 -19.87
C SER A 58 46.03 53.40 -18.71
N THR A 59 44.97 54.16 -18.99
CA THR A 59 44.18 54.92 -17.98
C THR A 59 43.42 54.02 -17.01
N LEU A 60 43.08 52.79 -17.43
CA LEU A 60 42.42 51.79 -16.59
C LEU A 60 43.44 50.85 -15.92
N PHE A 61 44.42 50.37 -16.68
CA PHE A 61 45.38 49.38 -16.20
C PHE A 61 46.31 49.91 -15.10
N GLY A 62 46.85 51.12 -15.25
CA GLY A 62 47.79 51.69 -14.29
C GLY A 62 47.25 51.74 -12.85
N PRO A 63 46.05 52.33 -12.61
CA PRO A 63 45.42 52.34 -11.29
C PRO A 63 45.11 50.95 -10.73
N LEU A 64 44.72 49.99 -11.58
CA LEU A 64 44.42 48.62 -11.16
C LEU A 64 45.70 47.85 -10.78
N ALA A 65 46.75 47.96 -11.58
CA ALA A 65 48.02 47.27 -11.35
C ALA A 65 48.78 47.85 -10.14
N SER A 66 48.44 49.07 -9.71
CA SER A 66 49.00 49.70 -8.51
C SER A 66 48.28 49.28 -7.21
N ARG A 67 47.17 48.54 -7.29
CA ARG A 67 46.39 48.10 -6.13
C ARG A 67 46.74 46.65 -5.80
N ASP A 68 47.38 46.45 -4.65
CA ASP A 68 47.78 45.11 -4.16
C ASP A 68 46.61 44.13 -3.99
N GLN A 69 45.39 44.64 -3.85
CA GLN A 69 44.16 43.84 -3.70
C GLN A 69 43.68 43.22 -5.02
N VAL A 70 44.09 43.76 -6.16
CA VAL A 70 43.64 43.28 -7.48
C VAL A 70 44.28 41.93 -7.75
N ARG A 71 43.47 40.96 -8.19
CA ARG A 71 43.95 39.64 -8.60
C ARG A 71 43.84 39.51 -10.11
N TRP A 72 44.85 38.89 -10.70
CA TRP A 72 45.03 38.82 -12.15
C TRP A 72 45.08 37.37 -12.61
N MET A 73 44.55 37.12 -13.80
CA MET A 73 44.60 35.83 -14.47
C MET A 73 45.05 36.04 -15.92
N LEU A 74 45.93 35.16 -16.40
CA LEU A 74 46.32 35.13 -17.81
C LEU A 74 45.25 34.42 -18.62
N ALA A 75 44.42 35.16 -19.38
CA ALA A 75 43.30 34.61 -20.14
C ALA A 75 43.71 34.04 -21.51
N ALA A 76 44.73 34.60 -22.16
CA ALA A 76 45.32 34.02 -23.37
C ALA A 76 46.71 34.56 -23.65
N CYS A 77 47.51 33.80 -24.40
CA CYS A 77 48.82 34.21 -24.86
C CYS A 77 48.94 34.04 -26.39
N LYS A 78 49.30 35.11 -27.11
CA LYS A 78 49.46 35.11 -28.58
C LYS A 78 50.77 35.81 -28.98
N LYS A 79 51.83 35.02 -29.21
CA LYS A 79 53.19 35.47 -29.59
C LYS A 79 53.75 36.58 -28.68
N ASN A 80 53.49 37.85 -29.02
CA ASN A 80 54.01 39.03 -28.32
C ASN A 80 52.91 39.78 -27.56
N ARG A 81 51.72 39.18 -27.39
CA ARG A 81 50.58 39.76 -26.67
C ARG A 81 50.03 38.82 -25.62
N LEU A 82 49.86 39.35 -24.42
CA LEU A 82 49.25 38.71 -23.26
C LEU A 82 47.88 39.32 -23.03
N GLN A 83 46.86 38.49 -22.95
CA GLN A 83 45.50 38.89 -22.61
C GLN A 83 45.25 38.54 -21.15
N VAL A 84 45.00 39.55 -20.32
CA VAL A 84 44.80 39.37 -18.88
C VAL A 84 43.40 39.80 -18.48
N GLN A 85 42.82 39.06 -17.54
CA GLN A 85 41.60 39.41 -16.84
C GLN A 85 41.92 39.75 -15.40
N TYR A 86 41.09 40.58 -14.77
CA TYR A 86 41.29 41.04 -13.41
C TYR A 86 39.99 40.97 -12.61
N CYS A 87 40.13 40.78 -11.30
CA CYS A 87 39.06 41.02 -10.33
C CYS A 87 39.57 41.98 -9.26
N ALA A 88 38.72 42.93 -8.85
CA ALA A 88 39.08 44.02 -7.94
C ALA A 88 38.20 43.96 -6.68
N PRO A 89 38.57 43.12 -5.69
CA PRO A 89 37.88 43.10 -4.40
C PRO A 89 38.07 44.41 -3.64
N ALA A 90 37.13 44.73 -2.75
CA ALA A 90 37.21 45.87 -1.85
C ALA A 90 38.21 45.66 -0.70
N ASP A 91 38.40 44.40 -0.30
CA ASP A 91 39.38 43.99 0.71
C ASP A 91 39.82 42.54 0.46
N VAL A 92 41.04 42.21 0.89
CA VAL A 92 41.60 40.85 0.84
C VAL A 92 42.12 40.48 2.22
N SER A 93 41.60 39.40 2.81
CA SER A 93 41.96 38.96 4.16
C SER A 93 42.34 37.48 4.18
N ALA A 94 43.34 37.12 4.99
CA ALA A 94 43.75 35.73 5.18
C ALA A 94 42.97 35.09 6.34
N MET A 95 42.25 34.00 6.07
CA MET A 95 41.43 33.31 7.08
C MET A 95 41.13 31.87 6.67
N ASN A 96 41.05 30.97 7.64
CA ASN A 96 40.59 29.59 7.44
C ASN A 96 39.18 29.44 8.03
N LEU A 97 38.23 28.93 7.25
CA LEU A 97 36.84 28.79 7.67
C LEU A 97 36.29 27.41 7.29
N GLU A 98 35.56 26.80 8.23
CA GLU A 98 34.75 25.62 7.98
C GLU A 98 33.26 25.98 8.01
N PHE A 99 32.52 25.53 7.00
CA PHE A 99 31.10 25.75 6.83
C PHE A 99 30.35 24.44 7.01
N ARG A 100 29.34 24.44 7.86
CA ARG A 100 28.46 23.29 8.11
C ARG A 100 27.33 23.26 7.09
N VAL A 101 27.12 22.11 6.46
CA VAL A 101 26.00 21.84 5.54
C VAL A 101 25.11 20.78 6.18
N ASP A 102 23.79 20.98 6.14
CA ASP A 102 22.83 20.03 6.71
C ASP A 102 21.85 19.51 5.65
N GLY A 103 20.98 18.57 6.08
CA GLY A 103 20.01 17.91 5.21
C GLY A 103 19.06 18.87 4.48
N LEU A 104 18.73 20.03 5.05
CA LEU A 104 17.87 21.01 4.39
C LEU A 104 18.52 21.58 3.12
N ILE A 105 19.84 21.78 3.14
CA ILE A 105 20.58 22.24 1.97
C ILE A 105 20.68 21.13 0.93
N ALA A 106 20.94 19.89 1.34
CA ALA A 106 20.93 18.74 0.44
C ALA A 106 19.56 18.55 -0.24
N ASP A 107 18.46 18.57 0.54
CA ASP A 107 17.08 18.50 0.05
C ASP A 107 16.82 19.60 -0.99
N SER A 108 17.26 20.83 -0.70
CA SER A 108 17.09 21.97 -1.60
C SER A 108 17.85 21.78 -2.90
N LEU A 109 19.11 21.35 -2.86
CA LEU A 109 19.92 21.12 -4.06
C LEU A 109 19.37 19.96 -4.90
N TYR A 110 18.95 18.89 -4.24
CA TYR A 110 18.33 17.72 -4.89
C TYR A 110 17.01 18.07 -5.57
N THR A 111 16.15 18.84 -4.91
CA THR A 111 14.87 19.30 -5.48
C THR A 111 15.09 20.14 -6.75
N HIS A 112 16.17 20.93 -6.80
CA HIS A 112 16.53 21.72 -7.98
C HIS A 112 17.39 20.93 -8.99
N GLN A 113 17.58 19.62 -8.78
CA GLN A 113 18.36 18.72 -9.63
C GLN A 113 19.83 19.10 -9.79
N GLU A 114 20.40 19.77 -8.79
CA GLU A 114 21.81 20.20 -8.79
C GLU A 114 22.75 19.09 -8.29
N ILE A 115 22.22 18.11 -7.55
CA ILE A 115 22.91 16.89 -7.11
C ILE A 115 22.10 15.65 -7.51
N GLY A 116 22.79 14.54 -7.79
CA GLY A 116 22.15 13.31 -8.31
C GLY A 116 21.44 12.48 -7.24
N GLN A 117 21.89 12.57 -5.98
CA GLN A 117 21.23 11.92 -4.84
C GLN A 117 21.02 12.93 -3.72
N ASN A 118 19.97 12.73 -2.93
CA ASN A 118 19.69 13.56 -1.77
C ASN A 118 20.61 13.17 -0.59
N ASP A 119 21.85 13.61 -0.68
CA ASP A 119 22.92 13.26 0.25
C ASP A 119 23.74 14.50 0.62
N VAL A 120 24.07 14.61 1.91
CA VAL A 120 24.78 15.78 2.45
C VAL A 120 26.25 15.76 2.04
N GLU A 121 26.85 14.59 1.84
CA GLU A 121 28.23 14.51 1.35
C GLU A 121 28.33 15.03 -0.09
N GLN A 122 27.41 14.60 -0.98
CA GLN A 122 27.28 15.19 -2.32
C GLN A 122 27.00 16.70 -2.28
N ALA A 123 26.15 17.17 -1.37
CA ALA A 123 25.92 18.60 -1.18
C ALA A 123 27.19 19.35 -0.74
N CYS A 124 27.99 18.79 0.17
CA CYS A 124 29.27 19.38 0.59
C CYS A 124 30.25 19.46 -0.58
N GLN A 125 30.37 18.39 -1.37
CA GLN A 125 31.22 18.37 -2.56
C GLN A 125 30.77 19.42 -3.58
N TRP A 126 29.47 19.48 -3.88
CA TRP A 126 28.91 20.48 -4.78
C TRP A 126 29.19 21.90 -4.27
N MET A 127 29.01 22.17 -2.97
CA MET A 127 29.31 23.48 -2.38
C MET A 127 30.80 23.83 -2.50
N GLN A 128 31.68 22.86 -2.26
CA GLN A 128 33.12 23.05 -2.44
C GLN A 128 33.45 23.40 -3.90
N GLU A 129 32.84 22.71 -4.86
CA GLU A 129 33.05 22.94 -6.29
C GLU A 129 32.51 24.29 -6.75
N GLN A 130 31.34 24.72 -6.26
CA GLN A 130 30.66 25.94 -6.71
C GLN A 130 31.13 27.22 -6.02
N PHE A 131 31.69 27.16 -4.82
CA PHE A 131 32.04 28.36 -4.03
C PHE A 131 33.54 28.55 -3.80
N VAL A 132 34.36 27.49 -3.85
CA VAL A 132 35.81 27.58 -3.58
C VAL A 132 36.61 27.51 -4.89
N VAL A 133 37.49 28.49 -5.11
CA VAL A 133 38.44 28.49 -6.22
C VAL A 133 39.73 27.81 -5.78
N LYS A 134 40.08 26.69 -6.42
CA LYS A 134 41.30 25.92 -6.09
C LYS A 134 42.51 26.41 -6.88
N GLY A 135 43.68 26.44 -6.25
CA GLY A 135 44.96 26.54 -6.95
C GLY A 135 45.43 27.96 -7.32
N ALA A 136 45.10 28.96 -6.50
CA ALA A 136 45.77 30.25 -6.60
C ALA A 136 47.09 30.26 -5.81
N LEU A 137 48.05 31.08 -6.24
CA LEU A 137 49.41 31.19 -5.68
C LEU A 137 49.44 31.45 -4.16
N GLU A 138 48.35 31.99 -3.60
CA GLU A 138 48.24 32.43 -2.19
C GLU A 138 47.36 31.52 -1.32
N GLY A 139 46.82 30.41 -1.86
CA GLY A 139 45.82 29.56 -1.21
C GLY A 139 44.47 29.57 -1.93
N ASP A 140 43.48 28.82 -1.44
CA ASP A 140 42.14 28.81 -2.06
C ASP A 140 41.45 30.17 -1.87
N TRP A 141 40.56 30.54 -2.80
CA TRP A 141 39.82 31.80 -2.72
C TRP A 141 38.33 31.58 -2.42
N LEU A 142 37.78 32.47 -1.59
CA LEU A 142 36.35 32.53 -1.26
C LEU A 142 35.87 33.98 -1.33
N ALA A 143 34.77 34.23 -2.08
CA ALA A 143 34.24 35.57 -2.24
C ALA A 143 33.07 35.85 -1.29
N LEU A 144 33.10 37.02 -0.64
CA LEU A 144 32.07 37.48 0.31
C LEU A 144 31.34 38.72 -0.19
N SER A 145 30.01 38.72 -0.02
CA SER A 145 29.10 39.85 -0.26
C SER A 145 28.74 40.53 1.07
N ARG A 146 28.48 41.86 1.03
CA ARG A 146 28.23 42.74 2.19
C ARG A 146 27.31 42.12 3.26
N PHE A 147 27.63 42.37 4.53
CA PHE A 147 26.78 42.09 5.69
C PHE A 147 25.41 42.75 5.51
N ASN A 148 24.35 41.95 5.42
CA ASN A 148 23.00 42.47 5.33
C ASN A 148 22.58 42.95 6.74
N ASN A 149 22.52 44.26 6.96
CA ASN A 149 22.23 44.88 8.27
C ASN A 149 20.85 44.52 8.87
N THR A 150 20.00 43.79 8.13
CA THR A 150 18.69 43.31 8.57
C THR A 150 18.68 41.89 9.13
N ALA A 151 19.80 41.16 9.07
CA ALA A 151 19.92 39.79 9.58
C ALA A 151 20.75 39.73 10.88
N ALA A 152 20.54 38.68 11.68
CA ALA A 152 21.11 38.50 13.01
C ALA A 152 22.63 38.78 13.05
N LYS A 153 23.13 39.33 14.18
CA LYS A 153 24.55 39.65 14.39
C LYS A 153 25.45 38.48 13.94
N GLY A 154 26.18 38.65 12.84
CA GLY A 154 27.16 37.68 12.33
C GLY A 154 26.77 36.87 11.09
N SER A 155 25.65 37.18 10.42
CA SER A 155 25.33 36.58 9.12
C SER A 155 26.02 37.28 7.94
N PHE A 156 26.51 36.52 6.97
CA PHE A 156 27.13 37.04 5.74
C PHE A 156 26.82 36.16 4.52
N GLN A 157 27.18 36.62 3.33
CA GLN A 157 26.91 35.90 2.08
C GLN A 157 28.20 35.49 1.39
N VAL A 158 28.23 34.26 0.89
CA VAL A 158 29.30 33.73 0.05
C VAL A 158 28.83 33.70 -1.39
N LEU A 159 29.69 34.12 -2.32
CA LEU A 159 29.41 34.16 -3.75
C LEU A 159 30.17 33.04 -4.46
N GLY A 160 29.46 32.28 -5.28
CA GLY A 160 29.99 31.18 -6.09
C GLY A 160 29.59 31.33 -7.57
N MET A 161 29.80 30.28 -8.36
CA MET A 161 29.57 30.24 -9.81
C MET A 161 28.07 30.36 -10.17
N GLY A 162 27.54 31.59 -10.20
CA GLY A 162 26.11 31.85 -10.45
C GLY A 162 25.20 31.53 -9.26
N TRP A 163 25.80 31.29 -8.09
CA TRP A 163 25.13 30.94 -6.84
C TRP A 163 25.54 31.86 -5.71
N ARG A 164 24.66 31.98 -4.71
CA ARG A 164 24.96 32.61 -3.42
C ARG A 164 24.55 31.68 -2.29
N ALA A 165 25.34 31.66 -1.23
CA ALA A 165 25.04 30.96 0.01
C ALA A 165 24.93 31.97 1.16
N ASP A 166 23.81 31.94 1.88
CA ASP A 166 23.62 32.72 3.09
C ASP A 166 24.19 31.92 4.28
N ILE A 167 25.16 32.50 4.99
CA ILE A 167 25.84 31.89 6.14
C ILE A 167 25.40 32.60 7.42
N GLU A 168 25.11 31.82 8.45
CA GLU A 168 24.78 32.34 9.79
C GLU A 168 25.62 31.65 10.86
N ARG A 169 26.05 32.44 11.85
CA ARG A 169 26.79 31.91 13.00
C ARG A 169 25.83 31.33 14.03
N THR A 170 26.01 30.07 14.39
CA THR A 170 25.21 29.37 15.40
C THR A 170 25.66 29.73 16.82
N ALA A 171 24.86 29.33 17.84
CA ALA A 171 25.12 29.64 19.24
C ALA A 171 26.44 29.04 19.78
N ASP A 172 26.86 27.90 19.24
CA ASP A 172 28.16 27.25 19.48
C ASP A 172 29.31 27.89 18.69
N GLY A 173 29.05 28.95 17.94
CA GLY A 173 30.03 29.74 17.21
C GLY A 173 30.40 29.21 15.82
N ALA A 174 29.81 28.10 15.38
CA ALA A 174 30.04 27.51 14.06
C ALA A 174 29.34 28.29 12.94
N LEU A 175 29.80 28.11 11.70
CA LEU A 175 29.22 28.75 10.51
C LEU A 175 28.32 27.75 9.80
N LEU A 176 27.03 28.04 9.70
CA LEU A 176 26.03 27.15 9.09
C LEU A 176 25.49 27.75 7.80
N VAL A 177 25.45 26.95 6.74
CA VAL A 177 24.79 27.32 5.49
C VAL A 177 23.27 27.32 5.71
N LYS A 178 22.64 28.49 5.65
CA LYS A 178 21.20 28.63 5.88
C LYS A 178 20.37 28.46 4.62
N ARG A 179 20.87 28.93 3.48
CA ARG A 179 20.16 28.91 2.20
C ARG A 179 21.15 29.01 1.04
N VAL A 180 20.84 28.34 -0.07
CA VAL A 180 21.52 28.48 -1.36
C VAL A 180 20.53 28.97 -2.40
N ALA A 181 20.92 29.92 -3.25
CA ALA A 181 20.05 30.47 -4.29
C ALA A 181 20.84 30.91 -5.53
N ARG A 182 20.20 30.87 -6.71
CA ARG A 182 20.77 31.43 -7.94
C ARG A 182 20.97 32.93 -7.80
N HIS A 183 22.04 33.45 -8.37
CA HIS A 183 22.38 34.86 -8.36
C HIS A 183 22.83 35.34 -9.75
N VAL A 184 22.15 36.37 -10.28
CA VAL A 184 22.30 36.85 -11.67
C VAL A 184 23.06 38.18 -11.77
N ARG A 185 23.43 38.84 -10.66
CA ARG A 185 24.02 40.19 -10.72
C ARG A 185 25.55 40.18 -10.79
N ARG A 186 26.09 40.99 -11.71
CA ARG A 186 27.39 41.67 -11.59
C ARG A 186 27.15 43.05 -10.97
N SER A 187 28.08 43.49 -10.12
CA SER A 187 28.19 44.79 -9.42
C SER A 187 27.51 44.92 -8.05
N ASP A 188 28.22 44.48 -7.01
CA ASP A 188 28.35 45.13 -5.71
C ASP A 188 29.80 44.90 -5.22
N SER A 189 30.32 45.75 -4.32
CA SER A 189 31.65 45.57 -3.72
C SER A 189 31.71 44.24 -2.96
N PHE A 190 32.69 43.39 -3.26
CA PHE A 190 32.92 42.11 -2.59
C PHE A 190 34.27 42.10 -1.87
N SER A 191 34.40 41.27 -0.84
CA SER A 191 35.68 40.99 -0.18
C SER A 191 36.17 39.60 -0.60
N LEU A 192 37.48 39.42 -0.69
CA LEU A 192 38.11 38.13 -1.01
C LEU A 192 38.77 37.57 0.24
N LEU A 193 38.43 36.35 0.61
CA LEU A 193 39.17 35.60 1.62
C LEU A 193 40.14 34.64 0.93
N VAL A 194 41.34 34.52 1.48
CA VAL A 194 42.38 33.62 1.03
C VAL A 194 42.79 32.70 2.17
N GLY A 195 42.81 31.39 1.95
CA GLY A 195 43.13 30.40 2.99
C GLY A 195 42.52 29.03 2.70
N ASP A 196 42.32 28.24 3.75
CA ASP A 196 41.71 26.92 3.66
C ASP A 196 40.20 27.00 3.98
N PHE A 197 39.38 26.57 3.02
CA PHE A 197 37.92 26.58 3.14
C PHE A 197 37.36 25.19 2.93
N ALA A 198 36.52 24.72 3.86
CA ALA A 198 35.89 23.40 3.75
C ALA A 198 34.40 23.45 4.08
N PHE A 199 33.59 22.78 3.27
CA PHE A 199 32.21 22.44 3.60
C PHE A 199 32.17 21.05 4.27
N ARG A 200 31.61 20.97 5.47
CA ARG A 200 31.56 19.77 6.32
C ARG A 200 30.13 19.32 6.55
N ASP A 201 29.94 18.01 6.57
CA ASP A 201 28.66 17.42 6.93
C ASP A 201 28.31 17.71 8.40
N ALA A 202 27.17 18.36 8.60
CA ALA A 202 26.56 18.63 9.87
C ALA A 202 25.15 18.00 9.99
N SER A 203 24.88 16.98 9.18
CA SER A 203 23.70 16.12 9.27
C SER A 203 23.55 15.54 10.68
N VAL A 204 22.31 15.15 11.01
CA VAL A 204 22.03 14.45 12.26
C VAL A 204 22.86 13.17 12.36
N ALA A 205 23.05 12.45 11.25
CA ALA A 205 23.89 11.26 11.20
C ALA A 205 25.34 11.57 11.62
N ALA A 206 25.96 12.60 11.04
CA ALA A 206 27.33 13.01 11.39
C ALA A 206 27.45 13.43 12.87
N GLN A 207 26.46 14.14 13.40
CA GLN A 207 26.45 14.57 14.80
C GLN A 207 26.31 13.38 15.77
N LEU A 208 25.42 12.43 15.49
CA LEU A 208 25.23 11.21 16.28
C LEU A 208 26.45 10.27 16.22
N ASN A 209 27.15 10.25 15.09
CA ASN A 209 28.39 9.48 14.92
C ASN A 209 29.62 10.17 15.51
N SER A 210 29.48 11.37 16.07
CA SER A 210 30.59 12.06 16.72
C SER A 210 31.12 11.27 17.93
N PRO A 211 32.44 11.29 18.19
CA PRO A 211 33.02 10.55 19.32
C PRO A 211 32.38 10.88 20.67
N ALA A 212 32.02 12.16 20.89
CA ALA A 212 31.39 12.61 22.12
C ALA A 212 30.00 11.96 22.33
N GLN A 213 29.18 11.91 21.28
CA GLN A 213 27.88 11.27 21.33
C GLN A 213 28.02 9.76 21.53
N GLN A 214 28.91 9.09 20.80
CA GLN A 214 29.15 7.65 20.95
C GLN A 214 29.57 7.27 22.37
N VAL A 215 30.38 8.10 23.04
CA VAL A 215 30.72 7.90 24.46
C VAL A 215 29.49 7.99 25.37
N LEU A 216 28.59 8.96 25.13
CA LEU A 216 27.35 9.10 25.89
C LEU A 216 26.43 7.88 25.73
N LEU A 217 26.25 7.39 24.50
CA LEU A 217 25.47 6.18 24.21
C LEU A 217 26.07 4.97 24.94
N ASN A 218 27.39 4.76 24.83
CA ASN A 218 28.07 3.63 25.46
C ASN A 218 28.02 3.68 26.99
N ALA A 219 28.07 4.86 27.60
CA ALA A 219 27.92 5.01 29.05
C ALA A 219 26.52 4.56 29.51
N MET A 220 25.48 5.02 28.82
CA MET A 220 24.09 4.68 29.16
C MET A 220 23.77 3.20 28.97
N LEU A 221 24.30 2.56 27.92
CA LEU A 221 24.14 1.12 27.69
C LEU A 221 24.77 0.27 28.80
N ARG A 222 25.82 0.76 29.46
CA ARG A 222 26.48 0.06 30.59
C ARG A 222 25.68 0.15 31.88
N ASP A 223 25.10 1.31 32.16
CA ASP A 223 24.47 1.59 33.46
C ASP A 223 23.05 1.02 33.59
N ASN A 224 22.27 0.95 32.50
CA ASN A 224 20.84 0.62 32.55
C ASN A 224 20.43 -0.65 31.79
N ALA A 225 21.35 -1.31 31.07
CA ALA A 225 21.08 -2.32 30.05
C ALA A 225 20.05 -1.85 28.99
N GLY A 226 20.53 -1.65 27.77
CA GLY A 226 19.76 -1.00 26.69
C GLY A 226 18.38 -1.62 26.46
N TYR A 227 17.41 -0.77 26.13
CA TYR A 227 16.04 -1.19 25.84
C TYR A 227 15.99 -2.16 24.64
N LEU A 228 16.81 -1.91 23.61
CA LEU A 228 16.93 -2.80 22.46
C LEU A 228 17.51 -4.17 22.86
N GLU A 229 18.39 -4.19 23.85
CA GLU A 229 19.02 -5.44 24.31
C GLU A 229 18.06 -6.26 25.17
N LEU A 230 17.25 -5.62 26.02
CA LEU A 230 16.17 -6.28 26.77
C LEU A 230 15.21 -7.03 25.83
N TRP A 231 14.79 -6.38 24.74
CA TRP A 231 13.90 -6.99 23.76
C TRP A 231 14.59 -8.05 22.90
N ASN A 232 15.90 -7.95 22.69
CA ASN A 232 16.67 -9.01 22.06
C ASN A 232 16.69 -10.28 22.92
N LEU A 233 16.94 -10.13 24.23
CA LEU A 233 16.85 -11.24 25.19
C LEU A 233 15.44 -11.87 25.18
N TYR A 234 14.39 -11.05 25.13
CA TYR A 234 13.02 -11.55 25.00
C TYR A 234 12.82 -12.38 23.73
N ASN A 235 13.31 -11.90 22.57
CA ASN A 235 13.22 -12.62 21.30
C ASN A 235 13.96 -13.96 21.34
N ASP A 236 15.14 -13.99 21.94
CA ASP A 236 15.94 -15.21 22.07
C ASP A 236 15.25 -16.23 22.99
N LYS A 237 14.63 -15.77 24.08
CA LYS A 237 13.83 -16.62 24.97
C LYS A 237 12.57 -17.16 24.31
N GLU A 238 11.87 -16.34 23.54
CA GLU A 238 10.70 -16.79 22.75
C GLU A 238 11.09 -17.90 21.76
N TRP A 239 12.26 -17.77 21.11
CA TRP A 239 12.81 -18.81 20.23
C TRP A 239 13.21 -20.09 20.97
N GLN A 240 13.96 -19.96 22.07
CA GLN A 240 14.36 -21.09 22.91
C GLN A 240 13.13 -21.86 23.40
N ARG A 241 12.06 -21.17 23.78
CA ARG A 241 10.80 -21.78 24.20
C ARG A 241 10.14 -22.56 23.06
N ALA A 242 10.05 -22.00 21.85
CA ALA A 242 9.51 -22.70 20.70
C ALA A 242 10.30 -23.98 20.37
N LEU A 243 11.64 -23.93 20.47
CA LEU A 243 12.50 -25.11 20.34
C LEU A 243 12.26 -26.11 21.46
N GLN A 244 12.17 -25.67 22.71
CA GLN A 244 11.92 -26.53 23.87
C GLN A 244 10.57 -27.25 23.77
N GLN A 245 9.52 -26.58 23.30
CA GLN A 245 8.21 -27.18 23.04
C GLN A 245 8.30 -28.26 21.96
N ALA A 246 9.01 -27.98 20.85
CA ALA A 246 9.22 -28.95 19.78
C ALA A 246 10.04 -30.18 20.26
N GLN A 247 11.11 -29.95 21.02
CA GLN A 247 11.93 -31.00 21.63
C GLN A 247 11.17 -31.84 22.66
N THR A 248 10.30 -31.21 23.46
CA THR A 248 9.45 -31.88 24.46
C THR A 248 8.44 -32.79 23.77
N LEU A 249 7.78 -32.32 22.71
CA LEU A 249 6.84 -33.12 21.95
C LEU A 249 7.51 -34.34 21.29
N LYS A 250 8.74 -34.13 20.75
CA LYS A 250 9.47 -35.04 19.87
C LYS A 250 8.75 -35.29 18.53
N ALA A 251 9.48 -35.80 17.54
CA ALA A 251 8.91 -36.14 16.23
C ALA A 251 8.24 -37.52 16.27
N LEU A 252 7.09 -37.64 15.61
CA LEU A 252 6.36 -38.89 15.43
C LEU A 252 6.68 -39.49 14.05
N ARG A 253 7.26 -40.68 14.03
CA ARG A 253 7.48 -41.43 12.77
C ARG A 253 6.20 -42.14 12.34
N PHE A 254 5.77 -41.91 11.10
CA PHE A 254 4.70 -42.66 10.45
C PHE A 254 5.28 -43.58 9.35
N VAL A 255 4.61 -44.70 9.09
CA VAL A 255 5.04 -45.74 8.14
C VAL A 255 4.07 -45.95 6.98
N ARG A 256 2.87 -45.39 7.09
CA ARG A 256 1.82 -45.46 6.09
C ARG A 256 0.97 -44.19 6.17
N TYR A 257 0.47 -43.75 5.02
CA TYR A 257 -0.58 -42.73 4.96
C TYR A 257 -1.69 -43.12 3.98
N GLU A 258 -2.84 -42.45 4.11
CA GLU A 258 -4.01 -42.64 3.24
C GLU A 258 -4.71 -41.30 3.07
N SER A 259 -5.05 -40.94 1.83
CA SER A 259 -5.77 -39.70 1.52
C SER A 259 -7.27 -39.88 1.65
N PHE A 260 -7.97 -38.88 2.17
CA PHE A 260 -9.43 -38.81 2.19
C PHE A 260 -9.90 -37.36 2.11
N GLN A 261 -11.16 -37.15 1.73
CA GLN A 261 -11.77 -35.82 1.73
C GLN A 261 -12.55 -35.61 3.03
N ASN A 262 -12.30 -34.47 3.68
CA ASN A 262 -13.05 -34.02 4.84
C ASN A 262 -13.85 -32.77 4.44
N GLY A 263 -15.06 -32.97 3.92
CA GLY A 263 -15.83 -31.88 3.30
C GLY A 263 -15.21 -31.46 1.96
N ARG A 264 -14.80 -30.19 1.84
CA ARG A 264 -14.09 -29.63 0.66
C ARG A 264 -12.56 -29.65 0.81
N GLU A 265 -12.02 -30.15 1.91
CA GLU A 265 -10.57 -30.13 2.20
C GLU A 265 -9.95 -31.52 2.03
N ASN A 266 -8.78 -31.58 1.39
CA ASN A 266 -7.97 -32.80 1.36
C ASN A 266 -7.35 -33.04 2.73
N ALA A 267 -7.39 -34.28 3.23
CA ALA A 267 -6.77 -34.67 4.49
C ALA A 267 -6.08 -36.03 4.36
N TRP A 268 -5.13 -36.32 5.26
CA TRP A 268 -4.37 -37.57 5.25
C TRP A 268 -4.39 -38.24 6.62
N ARG A 269 -4.75 -39.52 6.65
CA ARG A 269 -4.53 -40.36 7.83
C ARG A 269 -3.09 -40.84 7.82
N LEU A 270 -2.40 -40.69 8.93
CA LEU A 270 -1.01 -41.09 9.15
C LEU A 270 -0.98 -42.18 10.22
N TRP A 271 -0.42 -43.34 9.89
CA TRP A 271 -0.26 -44.45 10.85
C TRP A 271 1.14 -44.43 11.46
N PRO A 272 1.23 -44.29 12.79
CA PRO A 272 2.50 -44.24 13.51
C PRO A 272 3.20 -45.61 13.49
N LYS A 273 4.54 -45.60 13.60
CA LYS A 273 5.37 -46.83 13.59
C LYS A 273 5.03 -47.80 14.73
N SER A 274 4.69 -47.30 15.91
CA SER A 274 4.25 -48.12 17.06
C SER A 274 3.10 -47.46 17.83
N PRO A 275 2.17 -48.24 18.40
CA PRO A 275 1.09 -47.72 19.25
C PRO A 275 1.60 -46.98 20.50
N GLU A 276 2.70 -47.45 21.10
CA GLU A 276 3.35 -46.84 22.25
C GLU A 276 3.88 -45.43 21.93
N ALA A 277 4.54 -45.27 20.78
CA ALA A 277 5.05 -43.97 20.34
C ALA A 277 3.89 -42.99 20.06
N TYR A 278 2.75 -43.50 19.56
CA TYR A 278 1.56 -42.70 19.34
C TYR A 278 0.91 -42.22 20.65
N GLN A 279 0.74 -43.12 21.62
CA GLN A 279 0.22 -42.76 22.94
C GLN A 279 1.10 -41.72 23.62
N LEU A 280 2.41 -41.93 23.63
CA LEU A 280 3.37 -41.00 24.22
C LEU A 280 3.36 -39.63 23.54
N PHE A 281 3.21 -39.59 22.21
CA PHE A 281 3.06 -38.34 21.47
C PHE A 281 1.74 -37.62 21.82
N CYS A 282 0.64 -38.36 21.95
CA CYS A 282 -0.65 -37.81 22.38
C CYS A 282 -0.60 -37.24 23.81
N GLU A 283 0.07 -37.94 24.73
CA GLU A 283 0.25 -37.49 26.11
C GLU A 283 1.08 -36.21 26.18
N ARG A 284 2.21 -36.16 25.46
CA ARG A 284 3.05 -34.95 25.37
C ARG A 284 2.32 -33.78 24.73
N HIS A 285 1.56 -34.02 23.66
CA HIS A 285 0.75 -32.98 23.03
C HIS A 285 -0.30 -32.42 24.01
N LYS A 286 -0.97 -33.29 24.78
CA LYS A 286 -1.91 -32.86 25.82
C LYS A 286 -1.23 -32.08 26.95
N GLY A 287 0.01 -32.45 27.31
CA GLY A 287 0.78 -31.78 28.35
C GLY A 287 1.33 -30.39 27.97
N LEU A 288 1.46 -30.09 26.67
CA LEU A 288 1.99 -28.81 26.17
C LEU A 288 0.92 -27.71 25.97
N ASP A 289 -0.36 -28.01 26.19
CA ASP A 289 -1.49 -27.08 26.02
C ASP A 289 -1.45 -26.26 24.71
N LEU A 290 -1.08 -26.92 23.60
CA LEU A 290 -0.92 -26.27 22.30
C LEU A 290 -2.26 -25.79 21.75
N SER A 291 -2.27 -24.59 21.15
CA SER A 291 -3.46 -24.02 20.52
C SER A 291 -4.01 -24.91 19.39
N ARG A 292 -5.32 -24.84 19.10
CA ARG A 292 -5.93 -25.61 17.98
C ARG A 292 -5.40 -25.22 16.60
N ASP A 293 -4.82 -24.03 16.47
CA ASP A 293 -4.28 -23.51 15.22
C ASP A 293 -2.80 -23.85 15.00
N THR A 294 -2.19 -24.56 15.97
CA THR A 294 -0.79 -24.99 15.92
C THR A 294 -0.51 -25.82 14.67
N GLN A 295 0.59 -25.50 13.99
CA GLN A 295 0.99 -26.12 12.74
C GLN A 295 2.07 -27.18 12.96
N PHE A 296 2.01 -28.23 12.15
CA PHE A 296 2.93 -29.34 12.13
C PHE A 296 3.49 -29.51 10.73
N ASP A 297 4.75 -29.91 10.65
CA ASP A 297 5.45 -30.17 9.40
C ASP A 297 5.55 -31.67 9.15
N LEU A 298 5.46 -32.04 7.88
CA LEU A 298 5.77 -33.39 7.40
C LEU A 298 7.13 -33.39 6.71
N GLY A 299 8.11 -34.04 7.34
CA GLY A 299 9.46 -34.20 6.80
C GLY A 299 9.77 -35.64 6.42
N ASP A 300 10.66 -35.81 5.44
CA ASP A 300 11.19 -37.14 5.07
C ASP A 300 12.30 -37.59 6.06
N ALA A 301 12.89 -36.63 6.79
CA ALA A 301 13.88 -36.82 7.84
C ALA A 301 13.40 -36.24 9.18
N PRO A 302 13.94 -36.72 10.32
CA PRO A 302 13.66 -36.09 11.61
C PRO A 302 14.17 -34.64 11.62
N PRO A 303 13.50 -33.74 12.34
CA PRO A 303 13.91 -32.33 12.42
C PRO A 303 15.22 -32.18 13.21
N ASP A 304 16.02 -31.18 12.83
CA ASP A 304 17.14 -30.71 13.63
C ASP A 304 16.69 -29.50 14.46
N TRP A 305 16.77 -29.62 15.79
CA TRP A 305 16.41 -28.56 16.74
C TRP A 305 17.62 -27.93 17.43
N SER A 306 18.83 -28.18 16.92
CA SER A 306 20.07 -27.60 17.45
C SER A 306 20.40 -26.21 16.88
N GLU A 307 19.52 -25.67 16.04
CA GLU A 307 19.76 -24.47 15.24
C GLU A 307 19.54 -23.16 16.02
N GLU A 308 20.51 -22.25 15.93
CA GLU A 308 20.41 -20.88 16.45
C GLU A 308 19.76 -19.93 15.43
N LEU A 309 19.13 -18.86 15.92
CA LEU A 309 18.63 -17.78 15.07
C LEU A 309 19.82 -17.03 14.47
N SER A 310 20.06 -17.23 13.16
CA SER A 310 21.09 -16.51 12.42
C SER A 310 20.52 -15.76 11.21
N ASN A 311 21.25 -14.72 10.79
CA ASN A 311 20.92 -13.96 9.59
C ASN A 311 21.42 -14.62 8.30
N GLU A 312 22.32 -15.59 8.40
CA GLU A 312 22.84 -16.32 7.25
C GLU A 312 21.71 -17.01 6.47
N ALA A 313 21.87 -17.11 5.16
CA ALA A 313 20.98 -17.92 4.34
C ALA A 313 21.05 -19.36 4.86
N PRO A 314 19.91 -20.05 5.03
CA PRO A 314 19.93 -21.42 5.50
C PRO A 314 20.85 -22.23 4.58
N SER A 315 21.78 -22.98 5.18
CA SER A 315 22.60 -23.93 4.43
C SER A 315 21.68 -24.82 3.59
N ALA A 316 22.03 -24.95 2.31
CA ALA A 316 21.16 -25.53 1.29
C ALA A 316 20.53 -26.86 1.74
N SER A 317 19.19 -26.98 1.66
CA SER A 317 18.37 -28.21 1.44
C SER A 317 17.04 -28.35 2.20
N PHE A 318 16.45 -27.30 2.79
CA PHE A 318 15.05 -27.43 3.24
C PHE A 318 14.07 -27.29 2.07
N ALA A 319 13.85 -28.39 1.35
CA ALA A 319 12.73 -28.49 0.43
C ALA A 319 11.42 -28.16 1.18
N PRO A 320 10.48 -27.41 0.60
CA PRO A 320 9.24 -27.04 1.29
C PRO A 320 8.54 -28.29 1.81
N THR A 321 8.40 -28.38 3.14
CA THR A 321 7.68 -29.46 3.83
C THR A 321 6.20 -29.12 3.86
N PRO A 322 5.30 -30.09 3.60
CA PRO A 322 3.87 -29.89 3.80
C PRO A 322 3.58 -29.47 5.24
N ARG A 323 2.83 -28.38 5.43
CA ARG A 323 2.41 -27.90 6.75
C ARG A 323 0.90 -27.96 6.92
N GLY A 324 0.48 -28.32 8.12
CA GLY A 324 -0.93 -28.61 8.39
C GLY A 324 -1.24 -28.67 9.87
N ARG A 325 -2.52 -28.90 10.16
CA ARG A 325 -3.05 -29.15 11.49
C ARG A 325 -3.24 -30.63 11.70
N ILE A 326 -3.29 -31.05 12.97
CA ILE A 326 -3.47 -32.46 13.31
C ILE A 326 -4.74 -32.68 14.14
N ARG A 327 -5.34 -33.86 13.98
CA ARG A 327 -6.41 -34.37 14.82
C ARG A 327 -6.14 -35.83 15.16
N PHE A 328 -6.25 -36.16 16.44
CA PHE A 328 -6.03 -37.52 16.92
C PHE A 328 -7.25 -38.42 16.69
N GLU A 329 -7.04 -39.64 16.19
CA GLU A 329 -8.02 -40.73 16.14
C GLU A 329 -7.50 -41.95 16.93
N ALA A 330 -8.32 -42.99 17.12
CA ALA A 330 -7.99 -44.12 18.00
C ALA A 330 -6.69 -44.87 17.62
N GLN A 331 -6.38 -44.98 16.32
CA GLN A 331 -5.23 -45.75 15.80
C GLN A 331 -4.36 -44.98 14.80
N CYS A 332 -4.73 -43.76 14.47
CA CYS A 332 -4.03 -42.95 13.48
C CYS A 332 -4.23 -41.45 13.77
N LEU A 333 -3.45 -40.62 13.08
CA LEU A 333 -3.56 -39.18 13.17
C LEU A 333 -4.03 -38.62 11.82
N VAL A 334 -4.97 -37.69 11.85
CA VAL A 334 -5.40 -36.95 10.65
C VAL A 334 -4.56 -35.68 10.54
N PHE A 335 -3.88 -35.52 9.42
CA PHE A 335 -3.21 -34.28 9.03
C PHE A 335 -4.08 -33.56 7.98
N THR A 336 -4.33 -32.27 8.20
CA THR A 336 -5.08 -31.40 7.29
C THR A 336 -4.18 -30.25 6.87
N PRO A 337 -3.88 -30.09 5.58
CA PRO A 337 -2.93 -29.09 5.09
C PRO A 337 -3.52 -27.69 5.27
N VAL A 338 -2.66 -26.71 5.52
CA VAL A 338 -3.10 -25.31 5.53
C VAL A 338 -3.46 -24.83 4.11
N SER A 339 -2.77 -25.37 3.11
CA SER A 339 -2.97 -25.06 1.69
C SER A 339 -3.87 -26.09 1.01
N THR A 340 -4.87 -25.63 0.27
CA THR A 340 -5.83 -26.45 -0.48
C THR A 340 -5.34 -26.89 -1.86
N HIS A 341 -4.12 -26.52 -2.28
CA HIS A 341 -3.53 -27.06 -3.50
C HIS A 341 -3.48 -28.60 -3.44
N ASN A 342 -3.89 -29.26 -4.53
CA ASN A 342 -3.91 -30.72 -4.65
C ASN A 342 -2.51 -31.39 -4.52
N ASP A 343 -1.44 -30.60 -4.55
CA ASP A 343 -0.05 -31.08 -4.53
C ASP A 343 0.57 -31.21 -3.13
N VAL A 344 -0.13 -30.78 -2.06
CA VAL A 344 0.42 -30.76 -0.69
C VAL A 344 0.32 -32.14 -0.03
N LYS A 345 0.98 -33.17 -0.58
CA LYS A 345 0.95 -34.55 -0.05
C LYS A 345 2.24 -34.92 0.71
N PRO A 346 2.21 -35.95 1.58
CA PRO A 346 3.44 -36.56 2.08
C PRO A 346 4.32 -37.01 0.90
N LYS A 347 5.59 -36.61 0.88
CA LYS A 347 6.51 -36.89 -0.24
C LYS A 347 6.92 -38.37 -0.29
N SER A 348 6.97 -39.01 0.87
CA SER A 348 7.33 -40.42 1.04
C SER A 348 6.25 -41.22 1.80
N PRO A 349 6.15 -42.54 1.57
CA PRO A 349 5.19 -43.42 2.27
C PRO A 349 5.46 -43.55 3.78
N GLU A 350 6.72 -43.40 4.19
CA GLU A 350 7.12 -43.20 5.57
C GLU A 350 7.74 -41.81 5.74
N GLY A 351 7.67 -41.27 6.96
CA GLY A 351 8.20 -39.94 7.26
C GLY A 351 8.02 -39.55 8.72
N TRP A 352 8.17 -38.26 8.99
CA TRP A 352 8.16 -37.69 10.32
C TRP A 352 7.17 -36.52 10.40
N LEU A 353 6.39 -36.52 11.48
CA LEU A 353 5.52 -35.41 11.86
C LEU A 353 6.12 -34.73 13.09
N TYR A 354 6.29 -33.41 13.05
CA TYR A 354 6.83 -32.64 14.17
C TYR A 354 6.22 -31.24 14.24
N LEU A 355 6.36 -30.59 15.39
CA LEU A 355 5.89 -29.22 15.60
C LEU A 355 6.63 -28.26 14.67
N SER A 356 5.88 -27.44 13.92
CA SER A 356 6.50 -26.48 12.99
C SER A 356 7.07 -25.29 13.75
N VAL A 357 8.37 -25.04 13.60
CA VAL A 357 9.06 -23.84 14.11
C VAL A 357 9.36 -22.82 13.01
N ALA A 358 9.00 -23.12 11.76
CA ALA A 358 9.29 -22.28 10.60
C ALA A 358 8.64 -20.88 10.70
N GLY A 359 7.45 -20.80 11.31
CA GLY A 359 6.76 -19.53 11.59
C GLY A 359 7.55 -18.66 12.56
N ASN A 360 7.85 -19.19 13.75
CA ASN A 360 8.66 -18.52 14.78
C ASN A 360 10.03 -18.12 14.23
N ARG A 361 10.69 -18.99 13.46
CA ARG A 361 11.98 -18.70 12.81
C ARG A 361 11.90 -17.51 11.86
N THR A 362 10.86 -17.47 11.02
CA THR A 362 10.66 -16.37 10.06
C THR A 362 10.42 -15.04 10.78
N VAL A 363 9.59 -15.05 11.83
CA VAL A 363 9.30 -13.88 12.66
C VAL A 363 10.56 -13.41 13.40
N GLY A 364 11.28 -14.32 14.06
CA GLY A 364 12.53 -14.04 14.77
C GLY A 364 13.60 -13.46 13.86
N LYS A 365 13.79 -14.03 12.65
CA LYS A 365 14.75 -13.51 11.66
C LYS A 365 14.38 -12.08 11.21
N ARG A 366 13.10 -11.79 10.96
CA ARG A 366 12.64 -10.43 10.59
C ARG A 366 12.91 -9.42 11.69
N ARG A 367 12.66 -9.80 12.95
CA ARG A 367 12.93 -8.96 14.13
C ARG A 367 14.43 -8.68 14.29
N LEU A 368 15.28 -9.70 14.11
CA LEU A 368 16.74 -9.56 14.18
C LEU A 368 17.28 -8.63 13.08
N ILE A 369 16.80 -8.80 11.84
CA ILE A 369 17.12 -7.91 10.71
C ILE A 369 16.71 -6.46 11.01
N ALA A 370 15.51 -6.27 11.57
CA ALA A 370 15.03 -4.94 11.94
C ALA A 370 15.91 -4.29 13.01
N LYS A 371 16.28 -5.03 14.07
CA LYS A 371 17.21 -4.57 15.11
C LYS A 371 18.54 -4.12 14.50
N GLN A 372 19.16 -4.96 13.65
CA GLN A 372 20.43 -4.60 13.01
C GLN A 372 20.34 -3.34 12.14
N SER A 373 19.22 -3.16 11.43
CA SER A 373 18.98 -1.95 10.66
C SER A 373 18.83 -0.70 11.56
N ILE A 374 18.23 -0.84 12.74
CA ILE A 374 18.12 0.24 13.72
C ILE A 374 19.49 0.55 14.33
N ASP A 375 20.23 -0.49 14.73
CA ASP A 375 21.53 -0.37 15.40
C ASP A 375 22.59 0.28 14.51
N SER A 376 22.58 -0.04 13.22
CA SER A 376 23.47 0.55 12.22
C SER A 376 23.14 2.00 11.87
N GLY A 377 21.93 2.47 12.19
CA GLY A 377 21.46 3.80 11.82
C GLY A 377 21.37 4.04 10.31
N ARG A 378 21.36 2.98 9.48
CA ARG A 378 21.45 3.06 8.01
C ARG A 378 20.35 3.92 7.37
N ARG A 379 19.13 3.87 7.90
CA ARG A 379 17.96 4.56 7.31
C ARG A 379 17.56 5.80 8.11
N LEU A 380 17.11 5.61 9.35
CA LEU A 380 16.77 6.70 10.28
C LEU A 380 17.77 6.70 11.46
N PRO A 381 18.88 7.48 11.36
CA PRO A 381 19.98 7.44 12.35
C PRO A 381 19.55 7.76 13.79
N SER A 382 18.56 8.64 13.95
CA SER A 382 18.04 9.07 15.25
C SER A 382 17.21 8.00 15.96
N LEU A 383 16.76 6.96 15.26
CA LEU A 383 15.81 5.98 15.79
C LEU A 383 16.38 5.20 16.98
N ARG A 384 17.62 4.71 16.87
CA ARG A 384 18.30 3.98 17.96
C ARG A 384 18.35 4.83 19.24
N TRP A 385 18.73 6.09 19.09
CA TRP A 385 18.89 7.05 20.19
C TRP A 385 17.56 7.33 20.87
N LEU A 386 16.50 7.53 20.08
CA LEU A 386 15.15 7.69 20.61
C LEU A 386 14.71 6.44 21.38
N LEU A 387 14.88 5.23 20.83
CA LEU A 387 14.48 4.00 21.52
C LEU A 387 15.22 3.79 22.86
N GLU A 388 16.48 4.23 22.94
CA GLU A 388 17.30 4.18 24.14
C GLU A 388 17.06 5.33 25.13
N GLY A 389 16.17 6.30 24.84
CA GLY A 389 15.87 7.38 25.79
C GLY A 389 16.75 8.62 25.67
N LEU A 390 17.57 8.72 24.62
CA LEU A 390 18.59 9.76 24.50
C LEU A 390 18.09 10.97 23.70
N ALA A 391 18.65 12.13 24.05
CA ALA A 391 18.40 13.36 23.31
C ALA A 391 19.07 13.27 21.93
N ILE A 392 18.34 13.71 20.91
CA ILE A 392 18.78 13.75 19.53
C ILE A 392 19.02 15.20 19.10
N PRO A 393 19.99 15.46 18.20
CA PRO A 393 20.16 16.78 17.62
C PRO A 393 18.94 17.24 16.83
N ALA A 394 18.61 18.53 16.92
CA ALA A 394 17.49 19.10 16.16
C ALA A 394 17.82 19.19 14.67
N GLU A 395 16.96 18.62 13.83
CA GLU A 395 17.09 18.69 12.37
C GLU A 395 16.29 19.88 11.80
N ARG A 396 16.91 20.68 10.93
CA ARG A 396 16.17 21.71 10.18
C ARG A 396 15.47 21.08 8.99
N ARG A 397 14.18 21.35 8.83
CA ARG A 397 13.38 20.90 7.69
C ARG A 397 12.46 22.01 7.18
N ARG A 398 12.05 21.89 5.92
CA ARG A 398 10.99 22.71 5.36
C ARG A 398 9.66 22.37 6.05
N THR A 399 9.01 23.37 6.62
CA THR A 399 7.67 23.20 7.21
C THR A 399 6.63 23.04 6.11
N LEU A 400 5.88 21.96 6.17
CA LEU A 400 4.74 21.68 5.31
C LEU A 400 3.46 22.21 5.99
N LYS A 401 2.61 22.86 5.21
CA LYS A 401 1.27 23.20 5.71
C LYS A 401 0.47 21.91 5.92
N GLY A 402 -0.08 21.74 7.12
CA GLY A 402 -0.92 20.59 7.46
C GLY A 402 -2.11 20.41 6.51
N LEU A 403 -3.09 21.30 6.56
CA LEU A 403 -4.35 21.14 5.81
C LEU A 403 -4.32 21.81 4.42
N THR A 404 -4.61 21.03 3.37
CA THR A 404 -4.89 21.46 2.00
C THR A 404 -6.33 21.11 1.60
N ALA A 405 -6.82 21.63 0.47
CA ALA A 405 -8.15 21.30 -0.04
C ALA A 405 -8.33 19.78 -0.24
N TYR A 406 -7.32 19.11 -0.80
CA TYR A 406 -7.34 17.68 -1.05
C TYR A 406 -7.30 16.83 0.23
N ALA A 407 -6.51 17.24 1.23
CA ALA A 407 -6.51 16.59 2.54
C ALA A 407 -7.81 16.83 3.32
N ASN A 408 -8.47 17.97 3.10
CA ASN A 408 -9.72 18.31 3.76
C ASN A 408 -10.88 17.36 3.37
N GLU A 409 -10.85 16.85 2.13
CA GLU A 409 -11.83 15.88 1.63
C GLU A 409 -11.82 14.53 2.40
N SER A 410 -10.77 14.23 3.19
CA SER A 410 -10.71 13.01 4.00
C SER A 410 -11.54 13.08 5.28
N PHE A 411 -11.97 14.29 5.68
CA PHE A 411 -12.76 14.50 6.89
C PHE A 411 -14.26 14.51 6.58
N LYS A 412 -15.05 13.87 7.44
CA LYS A 412 -16.52 13.83 7.29
C LYS A 412 -17.09 15.25 7.25
N GLY A 413 -17.86 15.57 6.20
CA GLY A 413 -18.43 16.91 6.00
C GLY A 413 -17.40 18.00 5.66
N GLY A 414 -16.13 17.64 5.42
CA GLY A 414 -15.06 18.60 5.12
C GLY A 414 -14.71 19.54 6.28
N GLN A 415 -15.01 19.15 7.52
CA GLN A 415 -14.77 19.96 8.72
C GLN A 415 -13.93 19.18 9.76
N PRO A 416 -12.58 19.25 9.67
CA PRO A 416 -11.71 18.71 10.71
C PRO A 416 -11.76 19.55 11.99
N THR A 417 -11.48 18.90 13.12
CA THR A 417 -11.28 19.59 14.41
C THR A 417 -9.88 20.20 14.52
N ASP A 418 -9.71 21.20 15.38
CA ASP A 418 -8.40 21.85 15.60
C ASP A 418 -7.32 20.84 16.00
N LYS A 419 -7.64 19.85 16.83
CA LYS A 419 -6.69 18.79 17.22
C LYS A 419 -6.38 17.82 16.09
N GLN A 420 -7.31 17.56 15.17
CA GLN A 420 -7.02 16.77 13.97
C GLN A 420 -6.11 17.54 13.01
N ILE A 421 -6.29 18.86 12.88
CA ILE A 421 -5.40 19.74 12.10
C ILE A 421 -4.01 19.80 12.75
N ASP A 422 -3.93 19.98 14.07
CA ASP A 422 -2.66 19.97 14.81
C ASP A 422 -1.95 18.62 14.69
N ALA A 423 -2.68 17.51 14.82
CA ALA A 423 -2.13 16.17 14.62
C ALA A 423 -1.55 15.98 13.21
N LEU A 424 -2.25 16.47 12.18
CA LEU A 424 -1.76 16.44 10.79
C LEU A 424 -0.50 17.30 10.62
N ASP A 425 -0.49 18.51 11.18
CA ASP A 425 0.67 19.41 11.14
C ASP A 425 1.89 18.80 11.83
N LYS A 426 1.74 18.23 13.02
CA LYS A 426 2.84 17.58 13.74
C LYS A 426 3.29 16.30 13.05
N ALA A 427 2.37 15.47 12.58
CA ALA A 427 2.73 14.27 11.83
C ALA A 427 3.45 14.56 10.50
N LEU A 428 3.32 15.77 9.92
CA LEU A 428 4.09 16.18 8.75
C LEU A 428 5.40 16.88 9.10
N ASN A 429 5.43 17.65 10.18
CA ASN A 429 6.56 18.53 10.49
C ASN A 429 7.52 17.99 11.54
N THR A 430 7.15 16.93 12.26
CA THR A 430 8.07 16.24 13.17
C THR A 430 9.09 15.44 12.36
N PRO A 431 10.41 15.65 12.58
CA PRO A 431 11.46 15.05 11.77
C PRO A 431 11.56 13.55 11.94
N GLU A 432 11.47 13.01 13.16
CA GLU A 432 11.80 11.61 13.42
C GLU A 432 10.57 10.75 13.69
N LEU A 433 9.86 11.07 14.78
CA LEU A 433 8.76 10.27 15.30
C LEU A 433 7.67 11.16 15.87
N ALA A 434 6.46 11.05 15.32
CA ALA A 434 5.26 11.67 15.84
C ALA A 434 4.33 10.61 16.47
N ILE A 435 3.64 10.99 17.55
CA ILE A 435 2.63 10.16 18.21
C ILE A 435 1.28 10.86 18.15
N ILE A 436 0.29 10.16 17.61
CA ILE A 436 -1.11 10.56 17.63
C ILE A 436 -1.87 9.62 18.56
N ILE A 437 -2.30 10.15 19.70
CA ILE A 437 -3.18 9.45 20.63
C ILE A 437 -4.61 9.69 20.17
N GLY A 438 -5.31 8.63 19.82
CA GLY A 438 -6.69 8.71 19.39
C GLY A 438 -7.62 7.84 20.24
N PRO A 439 -8.27 8.45 21.24
CA PRO A 439 -9.37 7.84 21.98
C PRO A 439 -10.47 7.26 21.06
N PRO A 440 -11.34 6.37 21.58
CA PRO A 440 -12.44 5.78 20.81
C PRO A 440 -13.28 6.83 20.08
N GLY A 441 -13.52 6.62 18.78
CA GLY A 441 -14.41 7.48 17.99
C GLY A 441 -13.84 8.84 17.58
N THR A 442 -12.55 9.13 17.79
CA THR A 442 -11.94 10.46 17.49
C THR A 442 -11.53 10.68 16.03
N GLY A 443 -11.73 9.69 15.17
CA GLY A 443 -11.41 9.80 13.75
C GLY A 443 -9.93 9.61 13.39
N LYS A 444 -9.18 8.81 14.16
CA LYS A 444 -7.79 8.38 13.86
C LYS A 444 -7.56 8.10 12.37
N THR A 445 -8.40 7.26 11.78
CA THR A 445 -8.29 6.86 10.38
C THR A 445 -8.53 8.02 9.39
N GLN A 446 -9.32 9.04 9.76
CA GLN A 446 -9.48 10.24 8.93
C GLN A 446 -8.19 11.06 8.90
N VAL A 447 -7.49 11.17 10.04
CA VAL A 447 -6.18 11.83 10.12
C VAL A 447 -5.12 11.07 9.33
N ILE A 448 -5.11 9.73 9.41
CA ILE A 448 -4.22 8.89 8.60
C ILE A 448 -4.46 9.10 7.10
N ALA A 449 -5.72 9.11 6.66
CA ALA A 449 -6.09 9.36 5.26
C ALA A 449 -5.68 10.78 4.79
N ALA A 450 -5.91 11.80 5.61
CA ALA A 450 -5.50 13.17 5.32
C ALA A 450 -3.96 13.30 5.23
N LEU A 451 -3.23 12.60 6.10
CA LEU A 451 -1.77 12.56 6.10
C LEU A 451 -1.23 11.95 4.80
N GLN A 452 -1.78 10.82 4.35
CA GLN A 452 -1.40 10.21 3.07
C GLN A 452 -1.59 11.16 1.90
N ARG A 453 -2.74 11.84 1.84
CA ARG A 453 -3.04 12.82 0.79
C ARG A 453 -2.05 13.98 0.81
N ARG A 454 -1.63 14.46 1.98
CA ARG A 454 -0.61 15.52 2.10
C ARG A 454 0.78 15.07 1.70
N LEU A 455 1.18 13.86 2.07
CA LEU A 455 2.46 13.29 1.63
C LEU A 455 2.46 13.14 0.11
N ALA A 456 1.35 12.68 -0.47
CA ALA A 456 1.21 12.54 -1.92
C ALA A 456 1.37 13.86 -2.67
N GLU A 457 0.87 14.96 -2.09
CA GLU A 457 1.05 16.30 -2.63
C GLU A 457 2.49 16.81 -2.55
N GLU A 458 3.27 16.36 -1.55
CA GLU A 458 4.71 16.70 -1.44
C GLU A 458 5.53 16.01 -2.54
N THR A 459 5.24 14.74 -2.83
CA THR A 459 6.08 13.89 -3.70
C THR A 459 5.77 14.01 -5.19
N ARG A 460 4.86 14.91 -5.62
CA ARG A 460 4.35 15.00 -7.01
C ARG A 460 5.42 15.14 -8.11
N GLU A 461 6.64 15.55 -7.79
CA GLU A 461 7.73 15.76 -8.74
C GLU A 461 8.73 14.58 -8.82
N GLN A 462 8.51 13.50 -8.07
CA GLN A 462 9.41 12.34 -7.94
C GLN A 462 8.69 11.01 -8.23
N ASN A 463 9.41 9.88 -8.17
CA ASN A 463 8.79 8.55 -8.25
C ASN A 463 7.87 8.33 -7.04
N ILE A 464 6.55 8.37 -7.28
CA ILE A 464 5.50 8.35 -6.25
C ILE A 464 5.29 6.93 -5.69
N ALA A 465 5.70 5.89 -6.42
CA ALA A 465 5.41 4.50 -6.13
C ALA A 465 5.95 4.04 -4.77
N GLY A 466 5.06 3.54 -3.90
CA GLY A 466 5.43 2.90 -2.65
C GLY A 466 6.26 3.76 -1.68
N GLN A 467 5.94 5.04 -1.55
CA GLN A 467 6.64 5.96 -0.64
C GLN A 467 6.12 5.93 0.80
N VAL A 468 4.87 5.49 1.00
CA VAL A 468 4.23 5.43 2.32
C VAL A 468 3.87 4.00 2.66
N LEU A 469 4.38 3.50 3.80
CA LEU A 469 3.96 2.24 4.40
C LEU A 469 2.92 2.51 5.48
N ILE A 470 1.74 1.89 5.37
CA ILE A 470 0.82 1.73 6.49
C ILE A 470 1.04 0.34 7.08
N SER A 471 1.23 0.30 8.39
CA SER A 471 1.29 -0.95 9.12
C SER A 471 0.36 -0.99 10.31
N SER A 472 0.01 -2.20 10.74
CA SER A 472 -0.66 -2.46 12.01
C SER A 472 -0.37 -3.89 12.46
N PHE A 473 -0.66 -4.18 13.73
CA PHE A 473 -0.55 -5.53 14.27
C PHE A 473 -1.61 -6.47 13.69
N GLN A 474 -2.82 -5.97 13.44
CA GLN A 474 -3.96 -6.77 12.97
C GLN A 474 -4.26 -6.54 11.49
N HIS A 475 -4.72 -7.59 10.79
CA HIS A 475 -5.17 -7.49 9.40
C HIS A 475 -6.32 -6.49 9.24
N ASP A 476 -7.40 -6.64 10.02
CA ASP A 476 -8.57 -5.75 9.99
C ASP A 476 -8.20 -4.27 10.18
N ALA A 477 -7.20 -3.97 11.00
CA ALA A 477 -6.76 -2.59 11.23
C ALA A 477 -6.01 -2.01 10.02
N VAL A 478 -5.15 -2.80 9.38
CA VAL A 478 -4.53 -2.43 8.09
C VAL A 478 -5.63 -2.17 7.06
N ASP A 479 -6.62 -3.05 7.01
CA ASP A 479 -7.69 -2.96 6.03
C ASP A 479 -8.57 -1.73 6.22
N ASN A 480 -8.98 -1.43 7.45
CA ASN A 480 -9.71 -0.21 7.79
C ASN A 480 -8.92 1.08 7.45
N ALA A 481 -7.60 1.06 7.59
CA ALA A 481 -6.73 2.19 7.26
C ALA A 481 -6.60 2.40 5.75
N LEU A 482 -6.56 1.31 4.97
CA LEU A 482 -6.46 1.34 3.52
C LEU A 482 -7.80 1.65 2.82
N GLU A 483 -8.94 1.24 3.37
CA GLU A 483 -10.27 1.53 2.80
C GLU A 483 -10.54 3.03 2.64
N ARG A 484 -9.93 3.85 3.49
CA ARG A 484 -10.07 5.32 3.43
C ARG A 484 -8.90 5.99 2.70
N SER A 485 -7.97 5.20 2.17
CA SER A 485 -6.77 5.64 1.46
C SER A 485 -7.03 5.69 -0.05
N ASP A 486 -7.87 6.62 -0.51
CA ASP A 486 -7.93 7.00 -1.92
C ASP A 486 -6.96 8.16 -2.15
N VAL A 487 -5.76 7.85 -2.65
CA VAL A 487 -4.71 8.82 -2.99
C VAL A 487 -4.63 8.97 -4.50
N PHE A 488 -4.82 10.17 -5.03
CA PHE A 488 -4.96 10.45 -6.46
C PHE A 488 -6.01 9.58 -7.17
N LYS A 489 -7.05 9.17 -6.41
CA LYS A 489 -8.07 8.21 -6.84
C LYS A 489 -7.52 6.83 -7.20
N LEU A 490 -6.32 6.47 -6.75
CA LEU A 490 -5.77 5.12 -6.85
C LEU A 490 -5.99 4.38 -5.52
N PRO A 491 -6.31 3.08 -5.57
CA PRO A 491 -6.42 2.26 -4.39
C PRO A 491 -5.02 1.98 -3.82
N ALA A 492 -4.95 1.85 -2.50
CA ALA A 492 -3.72 1.44 -1.84
C ALA A 492 -3.43 -0.06 -2.05
N THR A 493 -2.15 -0.41 -2.20
CA THR A 493 -1.72 -1.80 -2.44
C THR A 493 -1.65 -2.58 -1.13
N ARG A 494 -2.34 -3.73 -1.04
CA ARG A 494 -2.34 -4.60 0.15
C ARG A 494 -1.32 -5.74 0.02
N ILE A 495 -0.47 -5.92 1.04
CA ILE A 495 0.53 -6.99 1.08
C ILE A 495 0.26 -7.97 2.21
N GLY A 496 -0.03 -9.21 1.82
CA GLY A 496 -0.28 -10.31 2.74
C GLY A 496 -1.74 -10.38 3.19
N GLY A 497 -2.32 -11.57 3.02
CA GLY A 497 -3.69 -11.95 3.36
C GLY A 497 -3.79 -13.48 3.40
N LYS A 498 -4.87 -14.05 3.96
CA LYS A 498 -5.06 -15.50 3.94
C LYS A 498 -5.24 -15.93 2.48
N ARG A 499 -4.38 -16.84 2.00
CA ARG A 499 -4.43 -17.37 0.63
C ARG A 499 -5.73 -18.12 0.26
N ARG A 500 -6.68 -18.29 1.18
CA ARG A 500 -8.02 -18.80 0.84
C ARG A 500 -8.87 -17.75 0.11
N ASP A 501 -8.45 -16.48 0.13
CA ASP A 501 -9.12 -15.34 -0.50
C ASP A 501 -8.30 -14.80 -1.70
N VAL A 502 -7.54 -15.64 -2.40
CA VAL A 502 -6.78 -15.22 -3.61
C VAL A 502 -7.72 -14.83 -4.77
N GLU A 503 -9.01 -15.14 -4.66
CA GLU A 503 -10.04 -14.62 -5.58
C GLU A 503 -10.53 -13.20 -5.21
N GLU A 504 -10.20 -12.68 -4.03
CA GLU A 504 -10.67 -11.38 -3.53
C GLU A 504 -9.51 -10.48 -3.10
N ASP A 505 -8.75 -9.89 -4.04
CA ASP A 505 -8.17 -8.57 -3.79
C ASP A 505 -9.30 -7.54 -3.86
N ASN A 506 -10.21 -7.62 -2.88
CA ASN A 506 -11.58 -7.07 -2.85
C ASN A 506 -11.64 -5.53 -2.93
N ARG A 507 -10.51 -4.86 -3.16
CA ARG A 507 -10.39 -3.41 -3.29
C ARG A 507 -10.21 -2.94 -4.72
N ILE A 508 -9.44 -3.68 -5.51
CA ILE A 508 -9.15 -3.27 -6.89
C ILE A 508 -10.39 -3.50 -7.74
N ASP A 509 -11.14 -4.58 -7.54
CA ASP A 509 -12.33 -4.86 -8.36
C ASP A 509 -13.44 -3.81 -8.16
N PRO A 510 -13.87 -3.47 -6.93
CA PRO A 510 -14.85 -2.38 -6.75
C PRO A 510 -14.30 -1.01 -7.16
N TRP A 511 -12.97 -0.83 -7.17
CA TRP A 511 -12.37 0.38 -7.71
C TRP A 511 -12.43 0.39 -9.24
N LEU A 512 -12.11 -0.72 -9.91
CA LEU A 512 -12.20 -0.90 -11.35
C LEU A 512 -13.63 -0.68 -11.83
N GLU A 513 -14.62 -1.30 -11.17
CA GLU A 513 -16.04 -1.11 -11.46
C GLU A 513 -16.43 0.38 -11.37
N ARG A 514 -16.03 1.07 -10.28
CA ARG A 514 -16.26 2.52 -10.15
C ARG A 514 -15.56 3.35 -11.22
N GLN A 515 -14.34 2.98 -11.64
CA GLN A 515 -13.64 3.69 -12.71
C GLN A 515 -14.30 3.45 -14.06
N VAL A 516 -14.72 2.22 -14.34
CA VAL A 516 -15.46 1.87 -15.55
C VAL A 516 -16.77 2.67 -15.60
N GLU A 517 -17.55 2.68 -14.52
CA GLU A 517 -18.79 3.47 -14.43
C GLU A 517 -18.51 4.99 -14.62
N HIS A 518 -17.45 5.51 -14.02
CA HIS A 518 -17.05 6.90 -14.18
C HIS A 518 -16.66 7.25 -15.62
N VAL A 519 -15.90 6.37 -16.29
CA VAL A 519 -15.50 6.55 -17.69
C VAL A 519 -16.70 6.41 -18.61
N GLN A 520 -17.59 5.43 -18.38
CA GLN A 520 -18.85 5.27 -19.10
C GLN A 520 -19.76 6.52 -18.97
N GLY A 521 -19.85 7.11 -17.77
CA GLY A 521 -20.57 8.37 -17.58
C GLY A 521 -19.99 9.53 -18.38
N LYS A 522 -18.65 9.61 -18.51
CA LYS A 522 -17.99 10.60 -19.40
C LYS A 522 -18.22 10.31 -20.87
N ILE A 523 -18.20 9.04 -21.27
CA ILE A 523 -18.54 8.63 -22.64
C ILE A 523 -19.96 9.10 -22.97
N ALA A 524 -20.94 8.84 -22.10
CA ALA A 524 -22.31 9.31 -22.28
C ALA A 524 -22.41 10.83 -22.46
N GLN A 525 -21.70 11.63 -21.65
CA GLN A 525 -21.65 13.09 -21.80
C GLN A 525 -21.05 13.54 -23.13
N GLU A 526 -20.00 12.86 -23.62
CA GLU A 526 -19.42 13.17 -24.92
C GLU A 526 -20.33 12.76 -26.09
N TYR A 527 -21.09 11.67 -25.95
CA TYR A 527 -22.11 11.24 -26.92
C TYR A 527 -23.31 12.19 -26.98
N GLU A 528 -23.75 12.73 -25.85
CA GLU A 528 -24.75 13.81 -25.82
C GLU A 528 -24.25 15.08 -26.52
N ARG A 529 -22.96 15.37 -26.36
CA ARG A 529 -22.31 16.54 -26.97
C ARG A 529 -22.06 16.38 -28.47
N TYR A 530 -21.79 15.15 -28.92
CA TYR A 530 -21.46 14.80 -30.31
C TYR A 530 -22.26 13.56 -30.77
N PRO A 531 -23.54 13.74 -31.17
CA PRO A 531 -24.41 12.65 -31.62
C PRO A 531 -23.84 11.84 -32.80
N GLU A 532 -22.92 12.41 -33.58
CA GLU A 532 -22.21 11.73 -34.67
C GLU A 532 -21.32 10.56 -34.22
N LEU A 533 -21.03 10.42 -32.92
CA LEU A 533 -20.28 9.28 -32.38
C LEU A 533 -21.08 7.98 -32.42
N GLU A 534 -22.41 8.02 -32.29
CA GLU A 534 -23.25 6.82 -32.28
C GLU A 534 -23.22 6.05 -33.61
N PRO A 535 -23.39 6.69 -34.78
CA PRO A 535 -23.24 5.97 -36.04
C PRO A 535 -21.79 5.54 -36.32
N VAL A 536 -20.77 6.23 -35.80
CA VAL A 536 -19.35 5.82 -35.89
C VAL A 536 -19.10 4.54 -35.10
N SER A 537 -19.58 4.47 -33.85
CA SER A 537 -19.47 3.29 -33.00
C SER A 537 -20.24 2.10 -33.59
N ARG A 538 -21.45 2.34 -34.09
CA ARG A 538 -22.25 1.32 -34.81
C ARG A 538 -21.51 0.78 -36.04
N LEU A 539 -20.84 1.65 -36.80
CA LEU A 539 -20.04 1.24 -37.95
C LEU A 539 -18.82 0.41 -37.52
N SER A 540 -18.11 0.81 -36.47
CA SER A 540 -16.98 0.04 -35.91
C SER A 540 -17.41 -1.35 -35.42
N GLN A 541 -18.54 -1.45 -34.72
CA GLN A 541 -19.12 -2.73 -34.30
C GLN A 541 -19.51 -3.60 -35.51
N ALA A 542 -20.11 -3.01 -36.55
CA ALA A 542 -20.47 -3.73 -37.77
C ALA A 542 -19.23 -4.29 -38.50
N LEU A 543 -18.13 -3.52 -38.55
CA LEU A 543 -16.85 -3.96 -39.12
C LEU A 543 -16.28 -5.17 -38.36
N LEU A 544 -16.24 -5.10 -37.02
CA LEU A 544 -15.78 -6.19 -36.16
C LEU A 544 -16.65 -7.44 -36.29
N MET A 545 -17.98 -7.28 -36.22
CA MET A 545 -18.90 -8.40 -36.33
C MET A 545 -18.81 -9.08 -37.70
N THR A 546 -18.64 -8.32 -38.79
CA THR A 546 -18.48 -8.89 -40.13
C THR A 546 -17.15 -9.61 -40.30
N ARG A 547 -16.09 -9.18 -39.59
CA ARG A 547 -14.78 -9.83 -39.59
C ARG A 547 -14.80 -11.19 -38.88
N VAL A 548 -15.60 -11.33 -37.81
CA VAL A 548 -15.63 -12.54 -36.96
C VAL A 548 -16.77 -13.50 -37.32
N SER A 549 -17.85 -13.01 -37.94
CA SER A 549 -19.05 -13.81 -38.22
C SER A 549 -18.92 -14.71 -39.46
N ASN A 550 -19.42 -15.95 -39.36
CA ASN A 550 -19.54 -16.88 -40.49
C ASN A 550 -20.84 -16.63 -41.27
N LEU A 551 -20.93 -15.50 -41.97
CA LEU A 551 -22.12 -15.10 -42.73
C LEU A 551 -22.23 -15.86 -44.06
N SER A 552 -23.46 -16.17 -44.49
CA SER A 552 -23.72 -16.58 -45.87
C SER A 552 -23.39 -15.45 -46.87
N PRO A 553 -23.14 -15.75 -48.16
CA PRO A 553 -22.83 -14.71 -49.14
C PRO A 553 -23.91 -13.62 -49.25
N ALA A 554 -25.19 -13.98 -49.09
CA ALA A 554 -26.29 -13.02 -49.08
C ALA A 554 -26.27 -12.14 -47.82
N GLU A 555 -26.14 -12.73 -46.63
CA GLU A 555 -26.03 -12.00 -45.36
C GLU A 555 -24.78 -11.11 -45.32
N ARG A 556 -23.68 -11.54 -45.94
CA ARG A 556 -22.45 -10.75 -46.09
C ARG A 556 -22.67 -9.56 -47.02
N ALA A 557 -23.34 -9.77 -48.15
CA ALA A 557 -23.69 -8.67 -49.06
C ALA A 557 -24.54 -7.62 -48.34
N ASP A 558 -25.50 -8.06 -47.53
CA ASP A 558 -26.34 -7.16 -46.75
C ASP A 558 -25.55 -6.44 -45.64
N ALA A 559 -24.65 -7.13 -44.92
CA ALA A 559 -23.76 -6.49 -43.95
C ALA A 559 -22.86 -5.40 -44.57
N PHE A 560 -22.27 -5.65 -45.75
CA PHE A 560 -21.49 -4.64 -46.47
C PHE A 560 -22.33 -3.48 -47.01
N LYS A 561 -23.58 -3.73 -47.42
CA LYS A 561 -24.52 -2.66 -47.78
C LYS A 561 -24.84 -1.77 -46.59
N ASP A 562 -25.11 -2.36 -45.43
CA ASP A 562 -25.43 -1.63 -44.20
C ASP A 562 -24.23 -0.80 -43.71
N MET A 563 -23.01 -1.37 -43.80
CA MET A 563 -21.77 -0.63 -43.50
C MET A 563 -21.58 0.55 -44.46
N LEU A 564 -21.77 0.35 -45.76
CA LEU A 564 -21.65 1.42 -46.76
C LEU A 564 -22.72 2.50 -46.56
N ALA A 565 -23.96 2.13 -46.24
CA ALA A 565 -25.04 3.06 -45.96
C ALA A 565 -24.78 3.89 -44.69
N THR A 566 -24.27 3.25 -43.63
CA THR A 566 -23.88 3.94 -42.39
C THR A 566 -22.70 4.88 -42.63
N ALA A 567 -21.71 4.44 -43.41
CA ALA A 567 -20.56 5.28 -43.74
C ALA A 567 -20.95 6.47 -44.64
N ARG A 568 -21.99 6.32 -45.50
CA ARG A 568 -22.58 7.43 -46.27
C ARG A 568 -23.37 8.41 -45.41
N SER A 569 -24.10 7.96 -44.39
CA SER A 569 -24.85 8.88 -43.51
C SER A 569 -23.93 9.79 -42.71
N LEU A 570 -22.72 9.30 -42.38
CA LEU A 570 -21.67 10.05 -41.68
C LEU A 570 -21.08 11.22 -42.50
N VAL A 571 -21.37 11.31 -43.81
CA VAL A 571 -21.01 12.46 -44.65
C VAL A 571 -21.64 13.76 -44.13
N GLN A 572 -22.88 13.68 -43.61
CA GLN A 572 -23.58 14.83 -43.03
C GLN A 572 -22.84 15.41 -41.80
N HIS A 573 -21.99 14.61 -41.17
CA HIS A 573 -21.18 14.96 -40.00
C HIS A 573 -19.69 15.24 -40.36
N GLY A 574 -19.38 15.34 -41.66
CA GLY A 574 -18.07 15.73 -42.16
C GLY A 574 -17.04 14.59 -42.25
N LEU A 575 -17.49 13.33 -42.20
CA LEU A 575 -16.69 12.15 -42.52
C LEU A 575 -16.92 11.75 -43.98
N LEU A 576 -16.05 12.23 -44.87
CA LEU A 576 -16.12 11.92 -46.31
C LEU A 576 -15.34 10.64 -46.61
N LEU A 577 -16.01 9.66 -47.22
CA LEU A 577 -15.35 8.48 -47.79
C LEU A 577 -14.57 8.85 -49.06
N PRO A 578 -13.38 8.28 -49.28
CA PRO A 578 -12.69 8.41 -50.56
C PRO A 578 -13.52 7.72 -51.66
N ALA A 579 -13.76 8.42 -52.78
CA ALA A 579 -14.56 7.89 -53.89
C ALA A 579 -14.05 6.53 -54.43
N ARG A 580 -12.73 6.29 -54.34
CA ARG A 580 -12.14 4.99 -54.72
C ARG A 580 -12.53 3.85 -53.78
N LEU A 581 -12.58 4.11 -52.48
CA LEU A 581 -12.95 3.12 -51.47
C LEU A 581 -14.45 2.80 -51.54
N GLU A 582 -15.27 3.85 -51.72
CA GLU A 582 -16.71 3.69 -51.92
C GLU A 582 -17.03 2.86 -53.17
N GLN A 583 -16.37 3.13 -54.30
CA GLN A 583 -16.55 2.35 -55.52
C GLN A 583 -16.11 0.89 -55.32
N ALA A 584 -14.96 0.66 -54.67
CA ALA A 584 -14.46 -0.69 -54.42
C ALA A 584 -15.38 -1.50 -53.48
N LEU A 585 -15.98 -0.87 -52.47
CA LEU A 585 -16.98 -1.50 -51.61
C LEU A 585 -18.25 -1.87 -52.40
N GLN A 586 -18.72 -0.99 -53.29
CA GLN A 586 -19.88 -1.25 -54.14
C GLN A 586 -19.62 -2.39 -55.14
N ASP A 587 -18.48 -2.39 -55.81
CA ASP A 587 -18.08 -3.43 -56.76
C ASP A 587 -17.97 -4.80 -56.05
N TYR A 588 -17.45 -4.82 -54.82
CA TYR A 588 -17.37 -6.03 -54.01
C TYR A 588 -18.76 -6.54 -53.60
N ILE A 589 -19.68 -5.66 -53.17
CA ILE A 589 -21.08 -6.01 -52.86
C ILE A 589 -21.74 -6.67 -54.08
N ASP A 590 -21.56 -6.10 -55.27
CA ASP A 590 -22.15 -6.62 -56.50
C ASP A 590 -21.56 -7.98 -56.90
N GLN A 591 -20.27 -8.22 -56.59
CA GLN A 591 -19.59 -9.49 -56.84
C GLN A 591 -20.09 -10.63 -55.93
N ILE A 592 -20.37 -10.33 -54.65
CA ILE A 592 -20.78 -11.34 -53.66
C ILE A 592 -22.29 -11.58 -53.62
N ASN A 593 -23.09 -10.71 -54.25
CA ASN A 593 -24.55 -10.81 -54.31
C ASN A 593 -24.99 -11.84 -55.38
N PRO A 594 -25.54 -13.02 -55.00
CA PRO A 594 -25.93 -14.02 -55.99
C PRO A 594 -27.22 -13.60 -56.71
N LEU A 595 -27.16 -13.49 -58.05
CA LEU A 595 -28.37 -13.42 -58.91
C LEU A 595 -29.30 -14.61 -58.58
N PRO A 596 -30.63 -14.40 -58.52
CA PRO A 596 -31.57 -15.45 -58.09
C PRO A 596 -31.49 -16.66 -59.03
N ARG A 597 -30.97 -17.78 -58.52
CA ARG A 597 -31.05 -19.07 -59.21
C ARG A 597 -32.53 -19.45 -59.33
N GLY A 598 -33.04 -19.54 -60.55
CA GLY A 598 -34.40 -19.99 -60.82
C GLY A 598 -34.71 -21.30 -60.09
N ARG A 599 -35.90 -21.38 -59.49
CA ARG A 599 -36.36 -22.48 -58.63
C ARG A 599 -36.08 -23.85 -59.27
N GLY A 600 -35.28 -24.69 -58.61
CA GLY A 600 -35.23 -26.14 -58.88
C GLY A 600 -33.86 -26.81 -59.13
N ALA A 601 -32.73 -26.24 -58.71
CA ALA A 601 -31.39 -26.72 -59.11
C ALA A 601 -30.46 -27.15 -57.95
N ASP A 602 -30.94 -28.01 -57.03
CA ASP A 602 -30.10 -28.67 -56.00
C ASP A 602 -29.70 -30.11 -56.36
N ALA A 603 -30.11 -30.63 -57.51
CA ALA A 603 -29.49 -31.81 -58.08
C ALA A 603 -28.41 -31.38 -59.07
N VAL A 604 -27.15 -31.66 -58.74
CA VAL A 604 -26.05 -31.59 -59.71
C VAL A 604 -26.50 -32.33 -60.96
N ASP A 605 -26.69 -31.61 -62.08
CA ASP A 605 -27.08 -32.25 -63.32
C ASP A 605 -25.88 -33.02 -63.88
N SER A 606 -25.69 -34.21 -63.31
CA SER A 606 -24.61 -35.13 -63.61
C SER A 606 -24.62 -35.53 -65.08
N ALA A 607 -25.78 -35.44 -65.74
CA ALA A 607 -25.93 -35.68 -67.16
C ALA A 607 -25.34 -34.51 -67.99
N THR A 608 -25.50 -33.26 -67.57
CA THR A 608 -24.84 -32.09 -68.18
C THR A 608 -23.34 -32.16 -68.00
N LEU A 609 -22.86 -32.34 -66.77
CA LEU A 609 -21.42 -32.35 -66.46
C LEU A 609 -20.69 -33.46 -67.21
N ARG A 610 -21.31 -34.64 -67.35
CA ARG A 610 -20.75 -35.75 -68.12
C ARG A 610 -20.56 -35.37 -69.60
N ARG A 611 -21.51 -34.66 -70.20
CA ARG A 611 -21.44 -34.21 -71.60
C ARG A 611 -20.42 -33.10 -71.80
N ILE A 612 -20.33 -32.14 -70.87
CA ILE A 612 -19.30 -31.10 -70.91
C ILE A 612 -17.91 -31.76 -70.85
N ARG A 613 -17.71 -32.73 -69.94
CA ARG A 613 -16.45 -33.48 -69.83
C ARG A 613 -16.13 -34.31 -71.07
N ALA A 614 -17.14 -34.79 -71.80
CA ALA A 614 -16.98 -35.61 -72.99
C ALA A 614 -16.46 -34.84 -74.22
N LEU A 615 -16.54 -33.50 -74.23
CA LEU A 615 -15.97 -32.69 -75.32
C LEU A 615 -14.50 -33.02 -75.57
N ARG A 616 -14.17 -33.29 -76.84
CA ARG A 616 -12.81 -33.58 -77.29
C ARG A 616 -12.10 -32.27 -77.61
N VAL A 617 -10.88 -32.13 -77.10
CA VAL A 617 -10.08 -30.90 -77.23
C VAL A 617 -8.66 -31.19 -77.72
N LYS A 618 -8.34 -32.46 -78.00
CA LYS A 618 -7.06 -32.91 -78.55
C LYS A 618 -7.26 -33.42 -79.98
N PRO A 619 -6.35 -33.16 -80.93
CA PRO A 619 -6.55 -33.48 -82.34
C PRO A 619 -6.90 -34.95 -82.61
N GLY A 620 -6.14 -35.89 -82.04
CA GLY A 620 -6.39 -37.33 -82.24
C GLY A 620 -7.76 -37.76 -81.72
N ALA A 621 -8.09 -37.40 -80.48
CA ALA A 621 -9.37 -37.76 -79.87
C ALA A 621 -10.57 -37.04 -80.52
N PHE A 622 -10.37 -35.85 -81.09
CA PHE A 622 -11.42 -35.15 -81.84
C PHE A 622 -11.71 -35.84 -83.18
N SER A 623 -10.68 -36.36 -83.86
CA SER A 623 -10.86 -37.11 -85.10
C SER A 623 -11.64 -38.42 -84.92
N ASP A 624 -11.67 -38.97 -83.70
CA ASP A 624 -12.39 -40.21 -83.39
C ASP A 624 -13.90 -39.98 -83.23
N ASP A 625 -14.31 -39.11 -82.29
CA ASP A 625 -15.72 -38.86 -81.96
C ASP A 625 -16.04 -37.38 -81.59
N GLY A 626 -15.15 -36.44 -81.93
CA GLY A 626 -15.23 -35.04 -81.47
C GLY A 626 -16.49 -34.28 -81.90
N ALA A 627 -16.85 -34.38 -83.19
CA ALA A 627 -18.05 -33.79 -83.76
C ALA A 627 -19.33 -34.29 -83.07
N ASP A 628 -19.43 -35.60 -82.86
CA ASP A 628 -20.57 -36.24 -82.21
C ASP A 628 -20.73 -35.79 -80.75
N ARG A 629 -19.62 -35.62 -80.02
CA ARG A 629 -19.66 -35.13 -78.62
C ARG A 629 -20.06 -33.66 -78.52
N ALA A 630 -19.62 -32.83 -79.46
CA ALA A 630 -20.04 -31.44 -79.52
C ALA A 630 -21.55 -31.33 -79.81
N TRP A 631 -22.04 -32.13 -80.75
CA TRP A 631 -23.47 -32.18 -81.09
C TRP A 631 -24.34 -32.73 -79.95
N ASP A 632 -23.91 -33.78 -79.25
CA ASP A 632 -24.62 -34.35 -78.09
C ASP A 632 -24.76 -33.30 -76.97
N LEU A 633 -23.68 -32.57 -76.65
CA LEU A 633 -23.74 -31.49 -75.66
C LEU A 633 -24.65 -30.34 -76.11
N LEU A 634 -24.52 -29.89 -77.35
CA LEU A 634 -25.33 -28.80 -77.90
C LEU A 634 -26.82 -29.14 -77.88
N SER A 635 -27.17 -30.34 -78.34
CA SER A 635 -28.54 -30.84 -78.38
C SER A 635 -29.13 -31.01 -76.98
N TRP A 636 -28.33 -31.49 -76.03
CA TRP A 636 -28.75 -31.63 -74.65
C TRP A 636 -29.04 -30.27 -74.01
N LEU A 637 -28.16 -29.27 -74.21
CA LEU A 637 -28.31 -27.92 -73.67
C LEU A 637 -29.50 -27.17 -74.28
N LYS A 638 -29.76 -27.33 -75.59
CA LYS A 638 -30.93 -26.76 -76.26
C LYS A 638 -32.25 -27.32 -75.71
N ARG A 639 -32.31 -28.59 -75.30
CA ARG A 639 -33.55 -29.22 -74.77
C ARG A 639 -33.90 -28.82 -73.35
N HIS A 640 -32.92 -28.45 -72.53
CA HIS A 640 -33.11 -28.13 -71.10
C HIS A 640 -33.14 -26.61 -70.83
N ASP A 641 -33.34 -25.80 -71.87
CA ASP A 641 -33.43 -24.34 -71.84
C ASP A 641 -32.28 -23.65 -71.06
N VAL A 642 -31.07 -24.21 -71.19
CA VAL A 642 -29.88 -23.64 -70.54
C VAL A 642 -29.37 -22.49 -71.39
N ALA A 643 -29.42 -21.27 -70.84
CA ALA A 643 -28.90 -20.08 -71.49
C ALA A 643 -27.37 -20.18 -71.76
N LEU A 644 -27.03 -20.45 -73.02
CA LEU A 644 -25.68 -20.35 -73.59
C LEU A 644 -25.52 -18.98 -74.25
N GLY A 645 -24.38 -18.32 -74.01
CA GLY A 645 -24.03 -17.13 -74.80
C GLY A 645 -23.86 -17.50 -76.28
N GLU A 646 -24.20 -16.58 -77.19
CA GLU A 646 -24.18 -16.81 -78.65
C GLU A 646 -22.85 -17.39 -79.14
N GLY A 647 -21.71 -16.85 -78.68
CA GLY A 647 -20.39 -17.35 -79.07
C GLY A 647 -20.07 -18.79 -78.63
N MET A 648 -20.65 -19.28 -77.53
CA MET A 648 -20.47 -20.68 -77.10
C MET A 648 -21.36 -21.63 -77.90
N ARG A 649 -22.56 -21.17 -78.28
CA ARG A 649 -23.47 -21.92 -79.16
C ARG A 649 -22.84 -22.10 -80.54
N GLU A 650 -22.34 -21.02 -81.13
CA GLU A 650 -21.63 -21.05 -82.41
C GLU A 650 -20.39 -21.95 -82.36
N LEU A 651 -19.62 -21.90 -81.27
CA LEU A 651 -18.44 -22.75 -81.11
C LEU A 651 -18.80 -24.24 -81.11
N LEU A 652 -19.89 -24.63 -80.44
CA LEU A 652 -20.35 -26.03 -80.40
C LEU A 652 -20.98 -26.46 -81.73
N GLU A 653 -21.65 -25.57 -82.45
CA GLU A 653 -22.17 -25.81 -83.81
C GLU A 653 -21.02 -26.01 -84.81
N GLN A 654 -20.01 -25.13 -84.79
CA GLN A 654 -18.80 -25.26 -85.60
C GLN A 654 -18.05 -26.56 -85.30
N ALA A 655 -18.00 -26.97 -84.03
CA ALA A 655 -17.41 -28.23 -83.63
C ALA A 655 -18.21 -29.46 -84.11
N ALA A 656 -19.53 -29.38 -84.09
CA ALA A 656 -20.42 -30.47 -84.51
C ALA A 656 -20.36 -30.76 -86.02
N ASP A 657 -20.14 -29.73 -86.84
CA ASP A 657 -20.11 -29.87 -88.30
C ASP A 657 -18.70 -30.18 -88.87
N CYS A 658 -17.68 -30.32 -88.01
CA CYS A 658 -16.29 -30.46 -88.42
C CYS A 658 -15.76 -31.88 -88.28
N ARG A 659 -15.27 -32.50 -89.39
CA ARG A 659 -14.63 -33.84 -89.35
C ARG A 659 -13.17 -33.81 -88.86
N GLN A 660 -12.44 -32.74 -89.14
CA GLN A 660 -11.06 -32.53 -88.70
C GLN A 660 -10.92 -31.09 -88.19
N ALA A 661 -10.87 -30.94 -86.87
CA ALA A 661 -10.77 -29.63 -86.25
C ALA A 661 -9.38 -29.00 -86.43
N SER A 662 -9.35 -27.70 -86.74
CA SER A 662 -8.12 -26.90 -86.70
C SER A 662 -7.62 -26.75 -85.26
N GLN A 663 -6.33 -26.43 -85.11
CA GLN A 663 -5.72 -26.24 -83.79
C GLN A 663 -6.37 -25.05 -83.03
N ASP A 664 -6.79 -24.00 -83.75
CA ASP A 664 -7.53 -22.87 -83.19
C ASP A 664 -8.91 -23.28 -82.64
N LEU A 665 -9.66 -24.07 -83.42
CA LEU A 665 -10.98 -24.54 -82.99
C LEU A 665 -10.89 -25.39 -81.72
N LEU A 666 -9.89 -26.29 -81.64
CA LEU A 666 -9.65 -27.15 -80.47
C LEU A 666 -9.26 -26.35 -79.23
N GLN A 667 -8.45 -25.30 -79.39
CA GLN A 667 -8.07 -24.42 -78.29
C GLN A 667 -9.29 -23.66 -77.76
N ARG A 668 -10.10 -23.08 -78.65
CA ARG A 668 -11.36 -22.41 -78.28
C ARG A 668 -12.34 -23.38 -77.61
N LEU A 669 -12.43 -24.62 -78.09
CA LEU A 669 -13.21 -25.70 -77.47
C LEU A 669 -12.72 -26.04 -76.06
N ALA A 670 -11.41 -26.05 -75.82
CA ALA A 670 -10.82 -26.29 -74.51
C ALA A 670 -11.18 -25.17 -73.52
N GLU A 671 -11.06 -23.92 -73.94
CA GLU A 671 -11.44 -22.76 -73.14
C GLU A 671 -12.95 -22.75 -72.85
N GLY A 672 -13.77 -23.00 -73.88
CA GLY A 672 -15.22 -23.11 -73.74
C GLY A 672 -15.64 -24.24 -72.81
N LYS A 673 -14.97 -25.40 -72.89
CA LYS A 673 -15.19 -26.54 -71.99
C LYS A 673 -14.89 -26.17 -70.54
N ASN A 674 -13.79 -25.49 -70.26
CA ASN A 674 -13.43 -25.08 -68.90
C ASN A 674 -14.43 -24.08 -68.31
N ARG A 675 -14.87 -23.07 -69.09
CA ARG A 675 -15.91 -22.12 -68.65
C ARG A 675 -17.24 -22.81 -68.31
N LEU A 676 -17.63 -23.82 -69.10
CA LEU A 676 -18.81 -24.62 -68.80
C LEU A 676 -18.61 -25.48 -67.54
N LEU A 677 -17.42 -26.05 -67.33
CA LEU A 677 -17.14 -26.81 -66.10
C LEU A 677 -17.21 -25.92 -64.86
N ASP A 678 -16.63 -24.72 -64.89
CA ASP A 678 -16.65 -23.78 -63.75
C ASP A 678 -18.07 -23.33 -63.39
N ARG A 679 -18.94 -23.15 -64.41
CA ARG A 679 -20.34 -22.75 -64.20
C ARG A 679 -21.19 -23.86 -63.58
N PHE A 680 -20.92 -25.12 -63.93
CA PHE A 680 -21.78 -26.25 -63.56
C PHE A 680 -21.19 -27.16 -62.47
N LEU A 681 -19.93 -26.95 -62.05
CA LEU A 681 -19.38 -27.64 -60.89
C LEU A 681 -20.02 -27.09 -59.60
N PRO A 682 -20.52 -27.94 -58.70
CA PRO A 682 -20.87 -27.49 -57.36
C PRO A 682 -19.60 -27.13 -56.57
N ASP A 683 -19.67 -26.07 -55.76
CA ASP A 683 -18.56 -25.67 -54.88
C ASP A 683 -18.42 -26.70 -53.76
N TYR A 684 -17.38 -27.53 -53.82
CA TYR A 684 -17.11 -28.60 -52.85
C TYR A 684 -16.38 -28.12 -51.59
N ARG A 685 -16.11 -26.82 -51.43
CA ARG A 685 -15.49 -26.30 -50.21
C ARG A 685 -16.38 -26.57 -48.97
N PRO A 686 -15.79 -26.94 -47.82
CA PRO A 686 -16.49 -27.01 -46.54
C PRO A 686 -17.25 -25.72 -46.23
N ALA A 687 -18.38 -25.80 -45.52
CA ALA A 687 -19.18 -24.64 -45.16
C ALA A 687 -18.35 -23.57 -44.43
N GLN A 688 -17.41 -23.98 -43.57
CA GLN A 688 -16.51 -23.06 -42.88
C GLN A 688 -15.65 -22.21 -43.84
N LEU A 689 -15.21 -22.76 -44.98
CA LEU A 689 -14.43 -22.05 -45.99
C LEU A 689 -15.29 -21.26 -46.98
N LYS A 690 -16.59 -21.58 -47.09
CA LYS A 690 -17.57 -20.82 -47.88
C LYS A 690 -18.02 -19.54 -47.16
N HIS A 691 -18.05 -19.58 -45.82
CA HIS A 691 -18.56 -18.50 -44.98
C HIS A 691 -17.48 -17.58 -44.41
N GLN A 692 -16.20 -17.90 -44.62
CA GLN A 692 -15.08 -17.01 -44.29
C GLN A 692 -14.99 -15.82 -45.24
N LEU A 693 -14.64 -14.66 -44.68
CA LEU A 693 -14.37 -13.44 -45.43
C LEU A 693 -13.13 -13.65 -46.31
N ASP A 694 -13.20 -13.24 -47.58
CA ASP A 694 -12.07 -13.34 -48.51
C ASP A 694 -11.08 -12.19 -48.32
N ALA A 695 -9.86 -12.34 -48.86
CA ALA A 695 -8.78 -11.37 -48.66
C ALA A 695 -9.13 -9.95 -49.15
N LEU A 696 -9.95 -9.84 -50.21
CA LEU A 696 -10.45 -8.55 -50.69
C LEU A 696 -11.40 -7.91 -49.68
N GLY A 697 -12.37 -8.68 -49.15
CA GLY A 697 -13.28 -8.21 -48.11
C GLY A 697 -12.56 -7.77 -46.84
N VAL A 698 -11.54 -8.51 -46.40
CA VAL A 698 -10.68 -8.11 -45.25
C VAL A 698 -9.99 -6.77 -45.54
N SER A 699 -9.34 -6.64 -46.71
CA SER A 699 -8.63 -5.41 -47.07
C SER A 699 -9.54 -4.18 -47.15
N LEU A 700 -10.79 -4.35 -47.62
CA LEU A 700 -11.76 -3.27 -47.70
C LEU A 700 -12.25 -2.83 -46.30
N ILE A 701 -12.46 -3.79 -45.39
CA ILE A 701 -12.76 -3.49 -43.98
C ILE A 701 -11.58 -2.74 -43.35
N ASP A 702 -10.34 -3.21 -43.55
CA ASP A 702 -9.14 -2.57 -42.99
C ASP A 702 -8.97 -1.12 -43.48
N GLN A 703 -9.19 -0.87 -44.78
CA GLN A 703 -9.12 0.48 -45.36
C GLN A 703 -10.21 1.41 -44.80
N LEU A 704 -11.41 0.88 -44.58
CA LEU A 704 -12.52 1.63 -43.99
C LEU A 704 -12.27 1.95 -42.52
N GLU A 705 -11.77 0.98 -41.74
CA GLU A 705 -11.38 1.11 -40.34
C GLU A 705 -10.25 2.15 -40.16
N GLN A 706 -9.19 2.05 -40.98
CA GLN A 706 -8.07 2.99 -40.94
C GLN A 706 -8.50 4.42 -41.27
N HIS A 707 -9.35 4.60 -42.29
CA HIS A 707 -9.86 5.92 -42.66
C HIS A 707 -10.74 6.54 -41.56
N LEU A 708 -11.55 5.73 -40.86
CA LEU A 708 -12.31 6.19 -39.69
C LEU A 708 -11.37 6.63 -38.56
N GLN A 709 -10.36 5.82 -38.22
CA GLN A 709 -9.41 6.10 -37.15
C GLN A 709 -8.59 7.39 -37.40
N ASP A 710 -8.10 7.58 -38.63
CA ASP A 710 -7.35 8.79 -39.03
C ASP A 710 -8.21 10.06 -38.91
N LYS A 711 -9.52 9.96 -39.17
CA LYS A 711 -10.43 11.11 -39.09
C LYS A 711 -10.91 11.39 -37.67
N ILE A 712 -11.11 10.36 -36.84
CA ILE A 712 -11.50 10.49 -35.44
C ILE A 712 -10.35 11.08 -34.61
N SER A 713 -9.11 10.62 -34.84
CA SER A 713 -7.91 11.07 -34.12
C SER A 713 -7.56 12.55 -34.35
N GLN A 714 -7.94 13.13 -35.50
CA GLN A 714 -7.65 14.53 -35.85
C GLN A 714 -8.69 15.53 -35.32
N ARG A 715 -9.81 15.08 -34.73
CA ARG A 715 -10.90 15.95 -34.24
C ARG A 715 -11.04 15.88 -32.71
N LYS A 716 -11.81 16.81 -32.13
CA LYS A 716 -12.23 16.78 -30.71
C LYS A 716 -12.99 15.48 -30.33
N LEU A 717 -13.45 14.72 -31.33
CA LEU A 717 -14.07 13.39 -31.22
C LEU A 717 -13.09 12.30 -30.72
N GLY A 718 -11.77 12.51 -30.83
CA GLY A 718 -10.77 11.57 -30.34
C GLY A 718 -10.82 11.33 -28.83
N VAL A 719 -11.35 12.28 -28.05
CA VAL A 719 -11.49 12.13 -26.58
C VAL A 719 -12.45 10.99 -26.24
N ALA A 720 -13.62 10.93 -26.87
CA ALA A 720 -14.60 9.87 -26.63
C ALA A 720 -14.05 8.49 -27.01
N TRP A 721 -13.36 8.41 -28.15
CA TRP A 721 -12.73 7.17 -28.61
C TRP A 721 -11.63 6.68 -27.65
N VAL A 722 -10.78 7.57 -27.13
CA VAL A 722 -9.78 7.20 -26.11
C VAL A 722 -10.44 6.75 -24.81
N LEU A 723 -11.55 7.38 -24.40
CA LEU A 723 -12.31 6.97 -23.22
C LEU A 723 -12.93 5.56 -23.41
N GLU A 724 -13.46 5.25 -24.59
CA GLU A 724 -13.97 3.92 -24.91
C GLU A 724 -12.89 2.86 -24.91
N GLN A 725 -11.71 3.16 -25.47
CA GLN A 725 -10.57 2.25 -25.41
C GLN A 725 -10.13 2.03 -23.96
N LEU A 726 -10.07 3.09 -23.15
CA LEU A 726 -9.73 2.97 -21.73
C LEU A 726 -10.76 2.12 -20.98
N ALA A 727 -12.07 2.34 -21.18
CA ALA A 727 -13.11 1.54 -20.57
C ALA A 727 -13.00 0.06 -20.98
N GLY A 728 -12.82 -0.19 -22.29
CA GLY A 728 -12.62 -1.55 -22.81
C GLY A 728 -11.36 -2.23 -22.25
N SER A 729 -10.25 -1.50 -22.11
CA SER A 729 -9.03 -2.04 -21.49
C SER A 729 -9.23 -2.36 -20.00
N LEU A 730 -9.94 -1.51 -19.25
CA LEU A 730 -10.25 -1.76 -17.84
C LEU A 730 -11.18 -2.97 -17.66
N GLU A 731 -12.13 -3.17 -18.56
CA GLU A 731 -13.06 -4.31 -18.54
C GLU A 731 -12.42 -5.63 -19.01
N MET A 732 -11.58 -5.58 -20.05
CA MET A 732 -11.08 -6.77 -20.73
C MET A 732 -9.69 -7.24 -20.24
N ASP A 733 -8.84 -6.33 -19.73
CA ASP A 733 -7.49 -6.63 -19.26
C ASP A 733 -7.30 -6.24 -17.79
N ARG A 734 -7.96 -7.01 -16.92
CA ARG A 734 -7.87 -6.86 -15.46
C ARG A 734 -6.43 -6.93 -14.95
N ALA A 735 -5.61 -7.80 -15.54
CA ALA A 735 -4.23 -8.01 -15.08
C ALA A 735 -3.37 -6.76 -15.32
N ALA A 736 -3.48 -6.15 -16.51
CA ALA A 736 -2.79 -4.90 -16.80
C ALA A 736 -3.29 -3.75 -15.93
N ALA A 737 -4.59 -3.67 -15.68
CA ALA A 737 -5.18 -2.62 -14.83
C ALA A 737 -4.72 -2.72 -13.37
N VAL A 738 -4.67 -3.95 -12.82
CA VAL A 738 -4.13 -4.23 -11.48
C VAL A 738 -2.64 -3.87 -11.41
N ALA A 739 -1.84 -4.30 -12.40
CA ALA A 739 -0.42 -4.02 -12.44
C ALA A 739 -0.14 -2.50 -12.50
N ALA A 740 -0.85 -1.77 -13.35
CA ALA A 740 -0.75 -0.31 -13.43
C ALA A 740 -1.16 0.35 -12.10
N ALA A 741 -2.29 -0.04 -11.50
CA ALA A 741 -2.71 0.51 -10.22
C ALA A 741 -1.66 0.28 -9.12
N GLN A 742 -1.06 -0.91 -9.07
CA GLN A 742 -0.01 -1.24 -8.09
C GLN A 742 1.28 -0.47 -8.33
N GLU A 743 1.69 -0.28 -9.59
CA GLU A 743 2.90 0.46 -9.98
C GLU A 743 2.81 1.93 -9.59
N TYR A 744 1.65 2.57 -9.76
CA TYR A 744 1.44 3.98 -9.43
C TYR A 744 0.92 4.21 -8.00
N SER A 745 0.66 3.14 -7.22
CA SER A 745 0.15 3.28 -5.86
C SER A 745 1.24 3.83 -4.93
N MET A 746 0.96 4.97 -4.31
CA MET A 746 1.87 5.59 -3.33
C MET A 746 1.90 4.81 -2.00
N VAL A 747 0.76 4.19 -1.66
CA VAL A 747 0.49 3.67 -0.33
C VAL A 747 0.49 2.16 -0.36
N VAL A 748 1.33 1.58 0.48
CA VAL A 748 1.44 0.13 0.66
C VAL A 748 1.01 -0.23 2.07
N GLY A 749 0.13 -1.22 2.22
CA GLY A 749 -0.37 -1.65 3.52
C GLY A 749 -0.03 -3.10 3.85
N ALA A 750 0.60 -3.32 5.00
CA ALA A 750 1.02 -4.65 5.45
C ALA A 750 0.93 -4.78 6.98
N THR A 751 0.69 -5.99 7.51
CA THR A 751 0.89 -6.17 8.97
C THR A 751 2.36 -6.04 9.33
N CYS A 752 2.67 -5.73 10.60
CA CYS A 752 4.04 -5.47 11.06
C CYS A 752 5.05 -6.55 10.59
N GLN A 753 4.68 -7.82 10.72
CA GLN A 753 5.51 -8.94 10.28
C GLN A 753 5.50 -9.15 8.76
N GLN A 754 4.39 -8.86 8.07
CA GLN A 754 4.28 -9.02 6.61
C GLN A 754 5.00 -7.92 5.83
N ALA A 755 5.27 -6.77 6.46
CA ALA A 755 6.05 -5.69 5.86
C ALA A 755 7.43 -6.17 5.38
N ALA A 756 8.05 -7.12 6.08
CA ALA A 756 9.32 -7.74 5.69
C ALA A 756 9.12 -9.07 4.92
N GLY A 757 8.00 -9.23 4.22
CA GLY A 757 7.65 -10.42 3.44
C GLY A 757 8.22 -10.41 2.02
N ARG A 758 8.32 -11.59 1.39
CA ARG A 758 8.80 -11.72 0.00
C ARG A 758 7.94 -10.95 -1.01
N GLN A 759 6.63 -10.87 -0.78
CA GLN A 759 5.71 -10.09 -1.62
C GLN A 759 6.01 -8.59 -1.60
N MET A 760 6.56 -8.07 -0.49
CA MET A 760 7.01 -6.68 -0.41
C MET A 760 8.24 -6.44 -1.28
N ALA A 761 9.21 -7.37 -1.29
CA ALA A 761 10.40 -7.27 -2.13
C ALA A 761 10.06 -7.23 -3.62
N SER A 762 9.08 -8.04 -4.06
CA SER A 762 8.64 -8.06 -5.46
C SER A 762 7.95 -6.77 -5.92
N LEU A 763 7.23 -6.07 -5.03
CA LEU A 763 6.47 -4.86 -5.40
C LEU A 763 7.34 -3.63 -5.64
N LYS A 764 8.50 -3.51 -4.97
CA LYS A 764 9.44 -2.41 -5.20
C LYS A 764 10.30 -2.61 -6.47
N ALA A 765 9.98 -3.58 -7.33
CA ALA A 765 10.78 -3.98 -8.49
C ALA A 765 12.25 -4.28 -8.16
N VAL A 766 12.53 -4.68 -6.91
CA VAL A 766 13.88 -5.07 -6.47
C VAL A 766 14.00 -6.57 -6.66
N SER A 767 14.11 -6.99 -7.92
CA SER A 767 14.55 -8.35 -8.24
C SER A 767 15.99 -8.50 -7.75
N ASP A 768 16.22 -9.47 -6.85
CA ASP A 768 17.52 -9.96 -6.35
C ASP A 768 18.11 -9.39 -5.05
N LEU A 769 17.36 -8.65 -4.20
CA LEU A 769 17.86 -8.23 -2.87
C LEU A 769 17.04 -8.78 -1.69
N ASP A 770 17.74 -8.99 -0.57
CA ASP A 770 17.18 -9.37 0.72
C ASP A 770 16.21 -8.29 1.26
N SER A 771 15.33 -8.65 2.21
CA SER A 771 14.38 -7.71 2.85
C SER A 771 15.04 -6.50 3.54
N MET A 772 16.37 -6.46 3.60
CA MET A 772 17.20 -5.38 4.13
C MET A 772 17.30 -4.13 3.23
N ASP A 773 16.80 -4.15 2.00
CA ASP A 773 16.88 -2.97 1.11
C ASP A 773 15.53 -2.29 0.85
N ILE A 774 14.46 -2.80 1.47
CA ILE A 774 13.13 -2.19 1.38
C ILE A 774 13.07 -0.96 2.29
N GLU A 775 12.87 0.21 1.68
CA GLU A 775 12.74 1.49 2.40
C GLU A 775 11.49 2.28 1.97
N PHE A 776 10.96 3.06 2.92
CA PHE A 776 9.85 3.99 2.76
C PHE A 776 10.21 5.34 3.34
N ASP A 777 9.84 6.42 2.66
CA ASP A 777 10.03 7.77 3.20
C ASP A 777 9.27 7.94 4.52
N THR A 778 7.99 7.54 4.54
CA THR A 778 7.15 7.61 5.74
C THR A 778 6.55 6.25 6.10
N VAL A 779 6.64 5.90 7.37
CA VAL A 779 5.97 4.72 7.95
C VAL A 779 4.92 5.20 8.95
N ILE A 780 3.67 4.81 8.71
CA ILE A 780 2.54 5.07 9.61
C ILE A 780 2.13 3.74 10.22
N VAL A 781 2.11 3.65 11.56
CA VAL A 781 1.67 2.43 12.26
C VAL A 781 0.39 2.72 13.04
N ASP A 782 -0.73 2.14 12.61
CA ASP A 782 -2.02 2.22 13.31
C ASP A 782 -2.17 1.11 14.35
N GLU A 783 -2.93 1.38 15.41
CA GLU A 783 -3.06 0.55 16.61
C GLU A 783 -1.69 0.16 17.21
N ALA A 784 -0.71 1.05 17.11
CA ALA A 784 0.67 0.82 17.54
C ALA A 784 0.79 0.50 19.04
N ALA A 785 -0.14 1.01 19.87
CA ALA A 785 -0.16 0.75 21.31
C ALA A 785 -0.41 -0.73 21.69
N ARG A 786 -0.96 -1.54 20.78
CA ARG A 786 -1.23 -2.97 20.98
C ARG A 786 -0.11 -3.87 20.46
N ALA A 787 0.76 -3.36 19.60
CA ALA A 787 1.80 -4.15 18.97
C ALA A 787 2.95 -4.43 19.95
N ASN A 788 3.51 -5.65 19.90
CA ASN A 788 4.74 -5.96 20.60
C ASN A 788 5.88 -5.07 20.04
N PRO A 789 6.74 -4.48 20.89
CA PRO A 789 7.87 -3.67 20.45
C PRO A 789 8.75 -4.32 19.37
N LEU A 790 9.02 -5.62 19.47
CA LEU A 790 9.76 -6.36 18.44
C LEU A 790 9.06 -6.35 17.07
N ASP A 791 7.73 -6.44 17.06
CA ASP A 791 6.96 -6.37 15.84
C ASP A 791 6.91 -4.93 15.29
N LEU A 792 6.83 -3.91 16.16
CA LEU A 792 6.90 -2.50 15.76
C LEU A 792 8.25 -2.11 15.15
N PHE A 793 9.35 -2.69 15.62
CA PHE A 793 10.68 -2.44 15.07
C PHE A 793 10.75 -2.81 13.59
N VAL A 794 9.99 -3.81 13.12
CA VAL A 794 10.03 -4.26 11.71
C VAL A 794 9.63 -3.15 10.74
N PRO A 795 8.42 -2.54 10.81
CA PRO A 795 8.08 -1.42 9.94
C PRO A 795 8.88 -0.15 10.30
N MET A 796 9.17 0.12 11.58
CA MET A 796 9.93 1.32 11.99
C MET A 796 11.35 1.34 11.39
N ALA A 797 12.00 0.18 11.30
CA ALA A 797 13.32 0.05 10.71
C ALA A 797 13.33 0.43 9.22
N MET A 798 12.21 0.32 8.51
CA MET A 798 12.08 0.62 7.07
C MET A 798 11.91 2.12 6.78
N ALA A 799 11.68 2.94 7.80
CA ALA A 799 11.50 4.38 7.64
C ALA A 799 12.83 5.06 7.32
N LYS A 800 12.85 5.88 6.27
CA LYS A 800 13.97 6.73 5.89
C LYS A 800 13.87 8.13 6.47
N ARG A 801 12.66 8.69 6.46
CA ARG A 801 12.43 10.08 6.86
C ARG A 801 11.61 10.19 8.12
N ARG A 802 10.46 9.50 8.21
CA ARG A 802 9.49 9.75 9.28
C ARG A 802 8.76 8.51 9.75
N ILE A 803 8.51 8.43 11.05
CA ILE A 803 7.63 7.46 11.69
C ILE A 803 6.44 8.18 12.33
N VAL A 804 5.23 7.70 12.09
CA VAL A 804 4.01 8.18 12.76
C VAL A 804 3.34 7.01 13.45
N LEU A 805 3.32 7.03 14.79
CA LEU A 805 2.63 6.03 15.59
C LEU A 805 1.24 6.55 15.95
N VAL A 806 0.20 5.80 15.56
CA VAL A 806 -1.19 6.11 15.87
C VAL A 806 -1.73 5.00 16.76
N GLY A 807 -2.36 5.38 17.89
CA GLY A 807 -2.80 4.40 18.86
C GLY A 807 -3.46 5.01 20.09
N ASP A 808 -3.70 4.17 21.09
CA ASP A 808 -4.24 4.56 22.38
C ASP A 808 -3.71 3.61 23.47
N ASP A 809 -2.76 4.06 24.28
CA ASP A 809 -2.18 3.29 25.39
C ASP A 809 -3.14 3.08 26.58
N ARG A 810 -4.34 3.66 26.51
CA ARG A 810 -5.44 3.41 27.45
C ARG A 810 -6.40 2.33 26.95
N GLN A 811 -6.21 1.79 25.75
CA GLN A 811 -6.90 0.60 25.24
C GLN A 811 -5.99 -0.64 25.37
N LEU A 812 -6.29 -1.75 24.68
CA LEU A 812 -5.61 -3.03 24.92
C LEU A 812 -4.08 -2.92 24.76
N PRO A 813 -3.30 -3.32 25.78
CA PRO A 813 -1.85 -3.35 25.68
C PRO A 813 -1.38 -4.52 24.80
N HIS A 814 -0.09 -4.56 24.50
CA HIS A 814 0.55 -5.75 23.94
C HIS A 814 0.44 -6.93 24.92
N MET A 815 0.32 -8.13 24.35
CA MET A 815 0.32 -9.35 25.16
C MET A 815 1.73 -9.94 25.18
N LEU A 816 2.29 -10.05 26.39
CA LEU A 816 3.50 -10.82 26.64
C LEU A 816 3.16 -12.25 27.02
N GLU A 817 4.10 -13.16 26.81
CA GLU A 817 4.00 -14.51 27.32
C GLU A 817 4.45 -14.53 28.80
N PRO A 818 3.56 -14.84 29.77
CA PRO A 818 3.89 -14.74 31.20
C PRO A 818 5.07 -15.63 31.62
N GLU A 819 5.22 -16.78 30.96
CA GLU A 819 6.32 -17.71 31.19
C GLU A 819 7.67 -17.15 30.73
N VAL A 820 7.70 -16.45 29.59
CA VAL A 820 8.92 -15.79 29.09
C VAL A 820 9.32 -14.63 30.01
N GLU A 821 8.34 -13.84 30.46
CA GLU A 821 8.57 -12.78 31.45
C GLU A 821 9.15 -13.36 32.76
N SER A 822 8.56 -14.44 33.27
CA SER A 822 9.01 -15.07 34.52
C SER A 822 10.44 -15.62 34.40
N GLN A 823 10.75 -16.31 33.29
CA GLN A 823 12.08 -16.83 33.01
C GLN A 823 13.13 -15.71 32.89
N LEU A 824 12.81 -14.62 32.19
CA LEU A 824 13.71 -13.47 32.08
C LEU A 824 13.99 -12.84 33.45
N GLN A 825 12.97 -12.73 34.30
CA GLN A 825 13.10 -12.19 35.64
C GLN A 825 13.99 -13.08 36.53
N GLU A 826 13.81 -14.40 36.46
CA GLU A 826 14.59 -15.38 37.23
C GLU A 826 16.06 -15.48 36.77
N GLU A 827 16.31 -15.53 35.47
CA GLU A 827 17.65 -15.76 34.92
C GLU A 827 18.53 -14.50 34.88
N HIS A 828 17.95 -13.33 34.60
CA HIS A 828 18.71 -12.09 34.39
C HIS A 828 18.57 -11.08 35.53
N ALA A 829 17.85 -11.42 36.62
CA ALA A 829 17.64 -10.57 37.79
C ALA A 829 17.26 -9.13 37.40
N LEU A 830 16.27 -9.00 36.51
CA LEU A 830 15.84 -7.72 35.95
C LEU A 830 15.54 -6.70 37.06
N THR A 831 16.05 -5.49 36.87
CA THR A 831 15.72 -4.35 37.74
C THR A 831 14.24 -3.98 37.62
N ALA A 832 13.70 -3.27 38.62
CA ALA A 832 12.32 -2.78 38.59
C ALA A 832 12.02 -1.94 37.33
N LEU A 833 13.00 -1.13 36.90
CA LEU A 833 12.89 -0.30 35.69
C LEU A 833 12.79 -1.15 34.41
N GLN A 834 13.54 -2.26 34.34
CA GLN A 834 13.49 -3.18 33.18
C GLN A 834 12.18 -3.97 33.12
N LEU A 835 11.66 -4.40 34.27
CA LEU A 835 10.35 -5.04 34.36
C LEU A 835 9.22 -4.09 33.93
N GLU A 836 9.27 -2.84 34.37
CA GLU A 836 8.33 -1.81 33.93
C GLU A 836 8.45 -1.56 32.43
N ALA A 837 9.68 -1.47 31.90
CA ALA A 837 9.93 -1.31 30.46
C ALA A 837 9.38 -2.46 29.63
N LEU A 838 9.44 -3.70 30.13
CA LEU A 838 8.90 -4.88 29.47
C LEU A 838 7.36 -4.85 29.44
N ARG A 839 6.73 -4.48 30.57
CA ARG A 839 5.27 -4.42 30.75
C ARG A 839 4.62 -3.24 30.05
N SER A 840 5.31 -2.11 29.92
CA SER A 840 4.81 -0.92 29.23
C SER A 840 4.88 -1.11 27.71
N SER A 841 3.88 -0.60 26.97
CA SER A 841 3.96 -0.64 25.51
C SER A 841 5.01 0.35 25.00
N LEU A 842 5.67 0.03 23.88
CA LEU A 842 6.63 0.97 23.26
C LEU A 842 5.96 2.31 22.96
N PHE A 843 4.68 2.31 22.57
CA PHE A 843 3.89 3.52 22.35
C PHE A 843 3.82 4.40 23.61
N GLN A 844 3.48 3.81 24.76
CA GLN A 844 3.41 4.53 26.04
C GLN A 844 4.79 5.06 26.45
N ARG A 845 5.82 4.23 26.36
CA ARG A 845 7.20 4.62 26.66
C ARG A 845 7.64 5.81 25.81
N MET A 846 7.38 5.73 24.49
CA MET A 846 7.74 6.79 23.56
C MET A 846 6.94 8.06 23.81
N ARG A 847 5.66 7.96 24.13
CA ARG A 847 4.83 9.12 24.50
C ARG A 847 5.46 9.91 25.64
N LEU A 848 5.77 9.25 26.76
CA LEU A 848 6.34 9.91 27.94
C LEU A 848 7.71 10.53 27.62
N MET A 849 8.56 9.78 26.93
CA MET A 849 9.90 10.24 26.57
C MET A 849 9.87 11.44 25.62
N LEU A 850 9.03 11.41 24.59
CA LEU A 850 8.92 12.52 23.64
C LEU A 850 8.34 13.78 24.29
N GLN A 851 7.43 13.65 25.27
CA GLN A 851 6.95 14.77 26.08
C GLN A 851 8.06 15.38 26.95
N ASP A 852 8.97 14.56 27.46
CA ASP A 852 10.14 15.05 28.21
C ASP A 852 11.20 15.67 27.29
N LEU A 853 11.36 15.18 26.06
CA LEU A 853 12.21 15.81 25.05
C LEU A 853 11.64 17.15 24.58
N GLU A 854 10.33 17.26 24.40
CA GLU A 854 9.64 18.51 24.06
C GLU A 854 9.95 19.62 25.09
N LYS A 855 10.06 19.30 26.39
CA LYS A 855 10.45 20.27 27.42
C LYS A 855 11.89 20.78 27.24
N LYS A 856 12.75 20.02 26.58
CA LYS A 856 14.17 20.35 26.37
C LYS A 856 14.41 21.11 25.06
N ASP A 857 13.74 20.71 23.97
CA ASP A 857 13.96 21.26 22.63
C ASP A 857 12.81 22.14 22.10
N GLY A 858 11.66 22.16 22.77
CA GLY A 858 10.47 22.94 22.38
C GLY A 858 9.71 22.35 21.18
N ILE A 859 10.04 21.14 20.73
CA ILE A 859 9.41 20.50 19.57
C ILE A 859 8.30 19.56 20.04
N ARG A 860 7.06 19.95 19.77
CA ARG A 860 5.88 19.12 20.06
C ARG A 860 5.80 17.92 19.12
N ARG A 861 5.84 16.72 19.68
CA ARG A 861 5.82 15.43 18.94
C ARG A 861 4.61 14.56 19.27
N VAL A 862 3.91 14.86 20.37
CA VAL A 862 2.76 14.11 20.85
C VAL A 862 1.51 14.97 20.75
N VAL A 863 0.48 14.45 20.07
CA VAL A 863 -0.83 15.09 19.95
C VAL A 863 -1.91 14.09 20.35
N MET A 864 -2.84 14.51 21.20
CA MET A 864 -4.04 13.76 21.55
C MET A 864 -5.25 14.36 20.82
N LEU A 865 -6.01 13.51 20.14
CA LEU A 865 -7.31 13.90 19.59
C LEU A 865 -8.31 14.00 20.74
N ASP A 866 -8.96 15.15 20.87
CA ASP A 866 -9.82 15.46 22.00
C ASP A 866 -11.32 15.31 21.69
N THR A 867 -11.72 15.10 20.45
CA THR A 867 -13.14 15.14 20.04
C THR A 867 -13.60 13.79 19.49
N GLN A 868 -14.61 13.18 20.12
CA GLN A 868 -15.18 11.89 19.73
C GLN A 868 -16.55 12.02 19.05
N PHE A 869 -16.83 11.12 18.09
CA PHE A 869 -18.03 11.13 17.24
C PHE A 869 -18.87 9.83 17.32
N ARG A 870 -18.50 8.91 18.22
CA ARG A 870 -19.10 7.57 18.35
C ARG A 870 -20.25 7.51 19.35
N MET A 871 -20.03 8.01 20.55
CA MET A 871 -20.91 7.80 21.71
C MET A 871 -21.77 9.03 21.99
N HIS A 872 -22.94 8.83 22.60
CA HIS A 872 -23.69 9.90 23.26
C HIS A 872 -22.83 10.65 24.29
N ARG A 873 -23.06 11.95 24.45
CA ARG A 873 -22.26 12.85 25.31
C ARG A 873 -22.03 12.31 26.71
N VAL A 874 -23.11 11.90 27.40
CA VAL A 874 -23.05 11.34 28.77
C VAL A 874 -22.10 10.13 28.89
N LEU A 875 -22.11 9.23 27.90
CA LEU A 875 -21.21 8.07 27.88
C LEU A 875 -19.78 8.49 27.52
N GLY A 876 -19.63 9.43 26.60
CA GLY A 876 -18.33 10.01 26.23
C GLY A 876 -17.64 10.70 27.41
N ASP A 877 -18.37 11.55 28.14
CA ASP A 877 -17.91 12.26 29.33
C ASP A 877 -17.54 11.25 30.44
N PHE A 878 -18.33 10.18 30.61
CA PHE A 878 -18.01 9.07 31.52
C PHE A 878 -16.68 8.38 31.15
N VAL A 879 -16.50 8.00 29.87
CA VAL A 879 -15.27 7.36 29.40
C VAL A 879 -14.06 8.30 29.55
N SER A 880 -14.23 9.58 29.21
CA SER A 880 -13.21 10.63 29.38
C SER A 880 -12.74 10.70 30.84
N ALA A 881 -13.68 10.88 31.77
CA ALA A 881 -13.40 11.04 33.18
C ALA A 881 -12.71 9.81 33.77
N GLN A 882 -13.18 8.59 33.44
CA GLN A 882 -12.67 7.37 34.06
C GLN A 882 -11.31 6.91 33.52
N PHE A 883 -11.06 7.06 32.21
CA PHE A 883 -9.91 6.40 31.58
C PHE A 883 -8.81 7.35 31.09
N TYR A 884 -9.11 8.64 30.95
CA TYR A 884 -8.19 9.65 30.42
C TYR A 884 -7.88 10.76 31.46
N GLU A 885 -8.88 11.47 31.96
CA GLU A 885 -8.66 12.61 32.87
C GLU A 885 -8.04 12.19 34.22
N LYS A 886 -8.49 11.06 34.78
CA LYS A 886 -7.94 10.50 36.03
C LYS A 886 -6.44 10.21 35.99
N VAL A 887 -5.88 10.00 34.79
CA VAL A 887 -4.44 9.74 34.59
C VAL A 887 -3.70 10.97 34.04
N GLY A 888 -4.33 12.15 34.09
CA GLY A 888 -3.74 13.43 33.68
C GLY A 888 -3.71 13.69 32.17
N LEU A 889 -4.49 12.94 31.38
CA LEU A 889 -4.67 13.22 29.95
C LEU A 889 -5.77 14.28 29.72
N GLU A 890 -5.77 14.90 28.54
CA GLU A 890 -6.77 15.88 28.14
C GLU A 890 -8.18 15.25 28.08
N ALA A 891 -9.21 16.05 28.40
CA ALA A 891 -10.59 15.61 28.35
C ALA A 891 -11.06 15.32 26.91
N VAL A 892 -11.79 14.24 26.72
CA VAL A 892 -12.41 13.84 25.45
C VAL A 892 -13.84 14.37 25.41
N LYS A 893 -14.11 15.31 24.50
CA LYS A 893 -15.40 15.97 24.31
C LYS A 893 -16.23 15.32 23.20
N THR A 894 -17.54 15.48 23.31
CA THR A 894 -18.53 15.04 22.31
C THR A 894 -19.16 16.25 21.64
N THR A 895 -19.16 16.30 20.31
CA THR A 895 -19.73 17.43 19.54
C THR A 895 -21.02 17.08 18.79
N ARG A 896 -21.34 15.79 18.64
CA ARG A 896 -22.60 15.35 18.04
C ARG A 896 -23.78 15.69 18.95
N LYS A 897 -24.94 15.94 18.35
CA LYS A 897 -26.17 16.23 19.09
C LYS A 897 -26.67 14.97 19.77
N ASP A 898 -27.27 15.12 20.94
CA ASP A 898 -27.82 13.99 21.71
C ASP A 898 -28.91 13.23 20.93
N ASP A 899 -29.72 13.96 20.14
CA ASP A 899 -30.76 13.39 19.26
C ASP A 899 -30.23 12.41 18.21
N ASP A 900 -28.96 12.53 17.81
CA ASP A 900 -28.33 11.60 16.86
C ASP A 900 -28.23 10.17 17.40
N PHE A 901 -28.35 10.00 18.73
CA PHE A 901 -28.20 8.73 19.44
C PHE A 901 -29.52 8.25 20.05
N ALA A 902 -30.61 8.99 19.92
CA ALA A 902 -31.90 8.59 20.43
C ALA A 902 -32.43 7.34 19.70
N PHE A 903 -33.08 6.46 20.44
CA PHE A 903 -33.79 5.33 19.83
C PHE A 903 -35.03 5.83 19.09
N ALA A 904 -35.36 5.17 17.97
CA ALA A 904 -36.56 5.48 17.22
C ALA A 904 -37.84 5.25 18.07
N PRO A 905 -38.90 6.07 17.93
CA PRO A 905 -40.15 5.87 18.67
C PRO A 905 -40.76 4.48 18.45
N ASP A 906 -40.62 3.92 17.25
CA ASP A 906 -41.09 2.56 16.93
C ASP A 906 -40.36 1.48 17.72
N PHE A 907 -39.04 1.64 17.91
CA PHE A 907 -38.24 0.74 18.74
C PHE A 907 -38.73 0.77 20.19
N ILE A 908 -38.94 1.96 20.76
CA ILE A 908 -39.44 2.12 22.13
C ILE A 908 -40.82 1.47 22.29
N ARG A 909 -41.73 1.66 21.31
CA ARG A 909 -43.05 1.02 21.33
C ARG A 909 -42.97 -0.50 21.24
N ALA A 910 -42.06 -1.04 20.42
CA ALA A 910 -41.87 -2.48 20.26
C ALA A 910 -41.32 -3.16 21.53
N LEU A 911 -40.64 -2.42 22.41
CA LEU A 911 -40.18 -2.91 23.72
C LEU A 911 -41.30 -3.04 24.76
N GLY A 912 -42.49 -2.51 24.50
CA GLY A 912 -43.65 -2.62 25.39
C GLY A 912 -43.38 -2.03 26.78
N ASN A 913 -43.67 -2.82 27.83
CA ASN A 913 -43.50 -2.39 29.23
C ASN A 913 -42.03 -2.08 29.61
N ASP A 914 -41.06 -2.63 28.87
CA ASP A 914 -39.65 -2.37 29.10
C ASP A 914 -39.17 -1.07 28.43
N GLY A 915 -39.98 -0.44 27.56
CA GLY A 915 -39.57 0.74 26.78
C GLY A 915 -39.09 1.93 27.61
N GLY A 916 -39.64 2.13 28.82
CA GLY A 916 -39.21 3.19 29.74
C GLY A 916 -37.77 3.06 30.24
N HIS A 917 -37.16 1.88 30.11
CA HIS A 917 -35.74 1.67 30.44
C HIS A 917 -34.77 2.13 29.32
N TYR A 918 -35.30 2.47 28.14
CA TYR A 918 -34.52 2.89 26.95
C TYR A 918 -34.88 4.31 26.51
N GLU A 919 -36.11 4.75 26.77
CA GLU A 919 -36.57 6.09 26.41
C GLU A 919 -35.74 7.17 27.13
N ASN A 920 -35.01 7.98 26.36
CA ASN A 920 -34.09 9.01 26.86
C ASN A 920 -32.99 8.47 27.80
N LYS A 921 -32.67 7.16 27.72
CA LYS A 921 -31.63 6.51 28.51
C LYS A 921 -30.46 6.08 27.63
N VAL A 922 -29.26 6.13 28.20
CA VAL A 922 -28.01 5.78 27.50
C VAL A 922 -27.19 4.72 28.25
N CYS A 923 -27.55 4.41 29.49
CA CYS A 923 -26.95 3.30 30.22
C CYS A 923 -27.98 2.57 31.07
N GLN A 924 -27.73 1.27 31.28
CA GLN A 924 -28.57 0.46 32.15
C GLN A 924 -27.74 -0.56 32.92
N TRP A 925 -28.14 -0.85 34.16
CA TRP A 925 -27.70 -2.03 34.89
C TRP A 925 -28.88 -3.00 35.00
N ILE A 926 -28.67 -4.26 34.59
CA ILE A 926 -29.60 -5.36 34.80
C ILE A 926 -29.02 -6.23 35.90
N ASP A 927 -29.60 -6.15 37.09
CA ASP A 927 -29.08 -6.86 38.26
C ASP A 927 -29.36 -8.36 38.15
N VAL A 928 -28.31 -9.15 38.37
CA VAL A 928 -28.39 -10.61 38.50
C VAL A 928 -27.71 -10.95 39.82
N PRO A 929 -28.43 -10.92 40.95
CA PRO A 929 -27.81 -11.04 42.27
C PRO A 929 -27.21 -12.43 42.48
N ALA A 930 -26.20 -12.54 43.36
CA ALA A 930 -25.56 -13.81 43.67
C ALA A 930 -26.53 -14.93 44.10
N SER A 931 -27.69 -14.58 44.67
CA SER A 931 -28.77 -15.51 45.04
C SER A 931 -29.39 -16.24 43.85
N ALA A 932 -29.34 -15.68 42.65
CA ALA A 932 -29.83 -16.33 41.43
C ALA A 932 -28.89 -17.45 40.93
N GLY A 933 -27.63 -17.45 41.37
CA GLY A 933 -26.64 -18.45 40.97
C GLY A 933 -25.23 -17.87 40.99
N LEU A 934 -24.27 -18.64 41.49
CA LEU A 934 -22.85 -18.26 41.54
C LEU A 934 -22.12 -18.67 40.26
N ALA A 935 -20.99 -18.00 39.99
CA ALA A 935 -20.10 -18.37 38.90
C ALA A 935 -19.46 -19.75 39.14
N GLN A 936 -19.32 -20.53 38.08
CA GLN A 936 -18.77 -21.89 38.09
C GLN A 936 -17.61 -22.03 37.11
N ARG A 937 -16.80 -23.08 37.27
CA ARG A 937 -15.72 -23.46 36.34
C ARG A 937 -15.94 -24.91 35.92
N LEU A 938 -16.42 -25.14 34.70
CA LEU A 938 -16.64 -26.47 34.13
C LEU A 938 -15.46 -26.86 33.24
N GLY A 939 -14.60 -27.76 33.70
CA GLY A 939 -13.54 -28.36 32.90
C GLY A 939 -12.37 -27.45 32.49
N GLY A 940 -12.25 -26.24 33.05
CA GLY A 940 -11.17 -25.28 32.74
C GLY A 940 -10.98 -24.18 33.80
N THR A 941 -10.10 -23.21 33.53
CA THR A 941 -9.76 -22.10 34.46
C THR A 941 -10.67 -20.87 34.33
N SER A 942 -11.39 -20.74 33.20
CA SER A 942 -12.25 -19.59 32.90
C SER A 942 -13.64 -19.74 33.57
N PRO A 943 -14.11 -18.74 34.34
CA PRO A 943 -15.43 -18.79 34.97
C PRO A 943 -16.58 -18.50 33.97
N MET A 944 -17.75 -19.05 34.27
CA MET A 944 -19.02 -18.82 33.56
C MET A 944 -20.17 -18.74 34.57
N ARG A 945 -21.26 -18.08 34.20
CA ARG A 945 -22.44 -17.90 35.04
C ARG A 945 -23.70 -18.03 34.20
N GLU A 946 -24.42 -19.13 34.44
CA GLU A 946 -25.54 -19.56 33.60
C GLU A 946 -26.72 -18.60 33.63
N THR A 947 -27.15 -18.18 34.82
CA THR A 947 -28.28 -17.24 34.98
C THR A 947 -28.02 -15.87 34.37
N GLU A 948 -26.77 -15.41 34.43
CA GLU A 948 -26.37 -14.17 33.76
C GLU A 948 -26.39 -14.33 32.23
N ALA A 949 -25.93 -15.47 31.71
CA ALA A 949 -25.98 -15.75 30.27
C ALA A 949 -27.43 -15.83 29.76
N GLU A 950 -28.33 -16.44 30.52
CA GLU A 950 -29.77 -16.47 30.18
C GLU A 950 -30.35 -15.07 30.10
N ARG A 951 -30.05 -14.22 31.09
CA ARG A 951 -30.50 -12.83 31.10
C ARG A 951 -29.98 -12.03 29.91
N VAL A 952 -28.72 -12.23 29.53
CA VAL A 952 -28.11 -11.62 28.34
C VAL A 952 -28.81 -12.10 27.07
N VAL A 953 -29.07 -13.40 26.95
CA VAL A 953 -29.73 -14.01 25.79
C VAL A 953 -31.16 -13.50 25.60
N GLU A 954 -31.93 -13.41 26.70
CA GLU A 954 -33.27 -12.81 26.71
C GLU A 954 -33.24 -11.36 26.22
N GLU A 955 -32.28 -10.58 26.72
CA GLU A 955 -32.14 -9.17 26.36
C GLU A 955 -31.73 -8.99 24.89
N VAL A 956 -30.78 -9.77 24.40
CA VAL A 956 -30.40 -9.78 22.96
C VAL A 956 -31.62 -10.11 22.10
N LYS A 957 -32.40 -11.13 22.47
CA LYS A 957 -33.62 -11.49 21.73
C LYS A 957 -34.60 -10.32 21.68
N ARG A 958 -34.85 -9.68 22.82
CA ARG A 958 -35.74 -8.52 22.92
C ARG A 958 -35.29 -7.37 22.01
N LEU A 959 -34.01 -7.00 22.07
CA LEU A 959 -33.44 -5.92 21.27
C LEU A 959 -33.49 -6.23 19.76
N MET A 960 -33.19 -7.48 19.38
CA MET A 960 -33.20 -7.89 17.97
C MET A 960 -34.60 -7.89 17.36
N ILE A 961 -35.63 -8.22 18.15
CA ILE A 961 -37.04 -8.12 17.74
C ILE A 961 -37.45 -6.65 17.60
N ALA A 962 -37.19 -5.82 18.63
CA ALA A 962 -37.61 -4.42 18.64
C ALA A 962 -36.86 -3.56 17.62
N GLY A 963 -35.59 -3.87 17.35
CA GLY A 963 -34.66 -3.09 16.53
C GLY A 963 -34.79 -3.25 15.01
N GLY A 964 -35.61 -4.21 14.54
CA GLY A 964 -35.73 -4.50 13.11
C GLY A 964 -34.37 -4.77 12.44
N GLU A 965 -34.25 -4.49 11.14
CA GLU A 965 -33.00 -4.71 10.36
C GLU A 965 -31.90 -3.67 10.63
N ALA A 966 -32.19 -2.60 11.36
CA ALA A 966 -31.29 -1.45 11.48
C ALA A 966 -30.44 -1.45 12.76
N LEU A 967 -30.89 -2.07 13.85
CA LEU A 967 -30.19 -2.03 15.14
C LEU A 967 -29.04 -3.05 15.20
N SER A 968 -27.86 -2.60 15.64
CA SER A 968 -26.71 -3.46 15.90
C SER A 968 -26.46 -3.68 17.40
N VAL A 969 -26.20 -4.94 17.79
CA VAL A 969 -26.05 -5.40 19.17
C VAL A 969 -24.72 -6.15 19.36
N GLY A 970 -23.91 -5.70 20.32
CA GLY A 970 -22.67 -6.34 20.72
C GLY A 970 -22.75 -6.91 22.13
N VAL A 971 -22.34 -8.17 22.34
CA VAL A 971 -22.22 -8.78 23.67
C VAL A 971 -20.76 -9.04 24.01
N ILE A 972 -20.29 -8.37 25.05
CA ILE A 972 -18.91 -8.42 25.54
C ILE A 972 -18.87 -9.14 26.87
N THR A 973 -17.90 -10.04 27.02
CA THR A 973 -17.54 -10.62 28.31
C THR A 973 -16.03 -10.73 28.47
N PHE A 974 -15.53 -10.75 29.70
CA PHE A 974 -14.11 -10.90 30.00
C PHE A 974 -13.64 -12.37 30.00
N TYR A 975 -14.58 -13.33 29.92
CA TYR A 975 -14.29 -14.74 30.13
C TYR A 975 -14.74 -15.60 28.95
N ALA A 976 -13.82 -16.39 28.40
CA ALA A 976 -14.07 -17.22 27.23
C ALA A 976 -15.18 -18.25 27.46
N ALA A 977 -15.22 -18.88 28.65
CA ALA A 977 -16.28 -19.83 28.99
C ALA A 977 -17.68 -19.19 29.01
N GLN A 978 -17.79 -17.94 29.48
CA GLN A 978 -19.03 -17.19 29.43
C GLN A 978 -19.45 -16.85 27.99
N ARG A 979 -18.50 -16.44 27.14
CA ARG A 979 -18.75 -16.17 25.71
C ARG A 979 -19.34 -17.42 25.06
N ASP A 980 -18.67 -18.56 25.24
CA ASP A 980 -19.07 -19.82 24.61
C ASP A 980 -20.46 -20.26 25.08
N LEU A 981 -20.76 -20.10 26.38
CA LEU A 981 -22.08 -20.35 26.94
C LEU A 981 -23.18 -19.47 26.33
N ILE A 982 -22.93 -18.16 26.19
CA ILE A 982 -23.89 -17.22 25.60
C ILE A 982 -24.13 -17.59 24.13
N MET A 983 -23.06 -17.86 23.36
CA MET A 983 -23.16 -18.27 21.96
C MET A 983 -23.96 -19.57 21.83
N GLU A 984 -23.70 -20.55 22.69
CA GLU A 984 -24.42 -21.82 22.71
C GLU A 984 -25.91 -21.63 23.02
N LYS A 985 -26.27 -20.84 24.04
CA LYS A 985 -27.68 -20.55 24.35
C LYS A 985 -28.37 -19.78 23.22
N LEU A 986 -27.68 -18.86 22.53
CA LEU A 986 -28.24 -18.16 21.37
C LEU A 986 -28.56 -19.08 20.18
N THR A 987 -27.89 -20.24 20.04
CA THR A 987 -28.26 -21.23 18.99
C THR A 987 -29.64 -21.84 19.20
N GLN A 988 -30.15 -21.79 20.45
CA GLN A 988 -31.45 -22.33 20.83
C GLN A 988 -32.56 -21.26 20.72
N VAL A 989 -32.20 -19.99 20.50
CA VAL A 989 -33.15 -18.88 20.42
C VAL A 989 -33.49 -18.57 18.97
N GLN A 990 -34.79 -18.48 18.69
CA GLN A 990 -35.32 -18.17 17.37
C GLN A 990 -36.16 -16.89 17.37
N ILE A 991 -36.08 -16.16 16.27
CA ILE A 991 -36.95 -15.02 15.90
C ILE A 991 -37.61 -15.41 14.57
N ASP A 992 -38.94 -15.37 14.51
CA ASP A 992 -39.74 -15.76 13.34
C ASP A 992 -39.36 -17.13 12.74
N GLY A 993 -39.03 -18.10 13.62
CA GLY A 993 -38.64 -19.47 13.24
C GLY A 993 -37.18 -19.62 12.78
N VAL A 994 -36.39 -18.54 12.78
CA VAL A 994 -34.98 -18.55 12.37
C VAL A 994 -34.07 -18.42 13.61
N PRO A 995 -33.07 -19.30 13.80
CA PRO A 995 -32.15 -19.20 14.93
C PRO A 995 -31.25 -17.96 14.81
N LEU A 996 -30.93 -17.33 15.94
CA LEU A 996 -30.01 -16.17 15.98
C LEU A 996 -28.57 -16.57 15.62
N MET A 997 -28.14 -17.76 16.03
CA MET A 997 -26.79 -18.30 15.81
C MET A 997 -26.90 -19.72 15.22
N GLU A 998 -25.94 -20.09 14.39
CA GLU A 998 -25.84 -21.42 13.78
C GLU A 998 -24.50 -22.11 14.05
N ARG A 999 -24.49 -23.45 14.07
CA ARG A 999 -23.27 -24.25 14.24
C ARG A 999 -22.70 -24.62 12.87
N LYS A 1000 -21.49 -24.14 12.57
CA LYS A 1000 -20.71 -24.52 11.39
C LYS A 1000 -19.50 -25.37 11.78
N SER A 1001 -18.83 -25.95 10.79
CA SER A 1001 -17.58 -26.70 10.97
C SER A 1001 -16.45 -25.86 11.59
N THR A 1002 -16.52 -24.54 11.46
CA THR A 1002 -15.55 -23.55 11.94
C THR A 1002 -15.87 -22.99 13.34
N GLY A 1003 -17.08 -23.18 13.86
CA GLY A 1003 -17.52 -22.62 15.14
C GLY A 1003 -19.01 -22.25 15.16
N ILE A 1004 -19.42 -21.51 16.18
CA ILE A 1004 -20.75 -20.89 16.26
C ILE A 1004 -20.65 -19.48 15.67
N GLU A 1005 -21.54 -19.12 14.77
CA GLU A 1005 -21.60 -17.77 14.17
C GLU A 1005 -23.04 -17.27 14.00
N PRO A 1006 -23.25 -15.94 13.86
CA PRO A 1006 -24.58 -15.40 13.59
C PRO A 1006 -25.15 -15.97 12.30
N HIS A 1007 -26.43 -16.33 12.32
CA HIS A 1007 -27.13 -16.76 11.11
C HIS A 1007 -27.17 -15.60 10.09
N GLU A 1008 -27.12 -15.88 8.78
CA GLU A 1008 -26.97 -14.87 7.72
C GLU A 1008 -27.99 -13.71 7.81
N GLN A 1009 -29.24 -13.98 8.21
CA GLN A 1009 -30.28 -12.95 8.40
C GLN A 1009 -30.01 -11.96 9.55
N PHE A 1010 -29.20 -12.35 10.54
CA PHE A 1010 -28.85 -11.56 11.72
C PHE A 1010 -27.38 -11.13 11.73
N LYS A 1011 -26.67 -11.36 10.62
CA LYS A 1011 -25.24 -11.06 10.49
C LYS A 1011 -24.99 -9.59 10.13
N TRP A 1012 -25.84 -9.04 9.26
CA TRP A 1012 -25.68 -7.68 8.73
C TRP A 1012 -26.87 -6.79 9.06
N ALA A 1013 -26.60 -5.55 9.47
CA ALA A 1013 -27.56 -4.50 9.72
C ALA A 1013 -27.50 -3.51 8.55
N LYS A 1014 -28.65 -3.11 8.02
CA LYS A 1014 -28.72 -2.11 6.95
C LYS A 1014 -28.84 -0.73 7.57
N LYS A 1015 -27.90 0.15 7.24
CA LYS A 1015 -27.84 1.53 7.71
C LYS A 1015 -27.93 2.47 6.52
N VAL A 1016 -28.54 3.62 6.74
CA VAL A 1016 -28.61 4.70 5.76
C VAL A 1016 -27.68 5.82 6.20
N ARG A 1017 -26.78 6.27 5.32
CA ARG A 1017 -25.91 7.42 5.56
C ARG A 1017 -26.70 8.72 5.46
N SER A 1018 -26.11 9.81 5.96
CA SER A 1018 -26.69 11.15 5.84
C SER A 1018 -26.87 11.64 4.40
N ASP A 1019 -26.14 11.06 3.44
CA ASP A 1019 -26.25 11.35 2.00
C ASP A 1019 -27.28 10.45 1.28
N GLY A 1020 -28.00 9.60 2.02
CA GLY A 1020 -29.00 8.68 1.48
C GLY A 1020 -28.44 7.34 0.98
N SER A 1021 -27.12 7.13 0.96
CA SER A 1021 -26.53 5.86 0.56
C SER A 1021 -26.68 4.78 1.64
N GLU A 1022 -26.99 3.55 1.24
CA GLU A 1022 -27.07 2.42 2.16
C GLU A 1022 -25.70 1.78 2.37
N TYR A 1023 -25.40 1.36 3.61
CA TYR A 1023 -24.24 0.54 3.93
C TYR A 1023 -24.62 -0.53 4.96
N SER A 1024 -23.89 -1.64 4.96
CA SER A 1024 -24.07 -2.72 5.91
C SER A 1024 -22.99 -2.69 7.01
N GLU A 1025 -23.39 -2.97 8.25
CA GLU A 1025 -22.47 -3.21 9.37
C GLU A 1025 -22.84 -4.49 10.13
N GLU A 1026 -21.95 -4.98 11.00
CA GLU A 1026 -22.18 -6.20 11.77
C GLU A 1026 -23.36 -6.00 12.74
N ARG A 1027 -24.38 -6.87 12.65
CA ARG A 1027 -25.62 -6.71 13.41
C ARG A 1027 -25.59 -7.37 14.77
N LEU A 1028 -25.05 -8.58 14.88
CA LEU A 1028 -24.94 -9.30 16.15
C LEU A 1028 -23.55 -9.88 16.31
N ARG A 1029 -22.88 -9.56 17.42
CA ARG A 1029 -21.58 -10.14 17.77
C ARG A 1029 -21.56 -10.55 19.24
N VAL A 1030 -21.00 -11.71 19.53
CA VAL A 1030 -20.70 -12.18 20.89
C VAL A 1030 -19.23 -12.56 20.97
N GLY A 1031 -18.51 -12.04 21.96
CA GLY A 1031 -17.06 -12.19 21.98
C GLY A 1031 -16.42 -11.74 23.29
N SER A 1032 -15.13 -12.04 23.42
CA SER A 1032 -14.30 -11.45 24.47
C SER A 1032 -14.01 -9.98 24.16
N VAL A 1033 -13.61 -9.21 25.17
CA VAL A 1033 -13.19 -7.80 25.02
C VAL A 1033 -12.21 -7.59 23.86
N ASP A 1034 -11.22 -8.48 23.69
CA ASP A 1034 -10.21 -8.39 22.63
C ASP A 1034 -10.80 -8.50 21.21
N ALA A 1035 -11.89 -9.25 21.06
CA ALA A 1035 -12.56 -9.44 19.79
C ALA A 1035 -13.42 -8.23 19.37
N PHE A 1036 -13.62 -7.25 20.25
CA PHE A 1036 -14.39 -6.03 20.01
C PHE A 1036 -13.52 -4.80 19.73
N GLN A 1037 -12.19 -4.92 19.75
CA GLN A 1037 -11.35 -3.79 19.38
C GLN A 1037 -11.62 -3.37 17.93
N GLY A 1038 -11.71 -2.07 17.70
CA GLY A 1038 -12.05 -1.49 16.40
C GLY A 1038 -13.53 -1.63 16.00
N LYS A 1039 -14.34 -2.42 16.72
CA LYS A 1039 -15.77 -2.59 16.45
C LYS A 1039 -16.61 -1.56 17.20
N GLU A 1040 -17.81 -1.33 16.70
CA GLU A 1040 -18.83 -0.47 17.31
C GLU A 1040 -20.23 -1.00 17.00
N PHE A 1041 -21.15 -0.83 17.95
CA PHE A 1041 -22.53 -1.30 17.90
C PHE A 1041 -23.46 -0.21 18.47
N ASP A 1042 -24.73 -0.20 18.10
CA ASP A 1042 -25.69 0.73 18.69
C ASP A 1042 -25.86 0.47 20.19
N VAL A 1043 -26.08 -0.81 20.54
CA VAL A 1043 -26.23 -1.28 21.92
C VAL A 1043 -25.15 -2.29 22.25
N VAL A 1044 -24.51 -2.13 23.41
CA VAL A 1044 -23.52 -3.09 23.92
C VAL A 1044 -23.95 -3.63 25.28
N LEU A 1045 -23.95 -4.95 25.41
CA LEU A 1045 -24.17 -5.67 26.66
C LEU A 1045 -22.83 -6.13 27.21
N LEU A 1046 -22.53 -5.77 28.47
CA LEU A 1046 -21.35 -6.22 29.20
C LEU A 1046 -21.75 -7.23 30.27
N SER A 1047 -21.33 -8.48 30.10
CA SER A 1047 -21.50 -9.57 31.09
C SER A 1047 -20.31 -9.59 32.06
N CYS A 1048 -20.58 -9.34 33.35
CA CYS A 1048 -19.57 -9.26 34.40
C CYS A 1048 -19.09 -10.62 34.91
N VAL A 1049 -19.97 -11.63 34.97
CA VAL A 1049 -19.77 -13.00 35.45
C VAL A 1049 -19.45 -13.13 36.94
N ARG A 1050 -18.56 -12.29 37.45
CA ARG A 1050 -18.20 -12.25 38.87
C ARG A 1050 -19.40 -11.81 39.71
N THR A 1051 -19.36 -12.17 40.99
CA THR A 1051 -20.37 -11.80 41.99
C THR A 1051 -19.66 -11.11 43.14
N GLY A 1052 -20.36 -10.21 43.83
CA GLY A 1052 -19.79 -9.50 44.98
C GLY A 1052 -19.41 -10.48 46.09
N PRO A 1053 -18.37 -10.19 46.89
CA PRO A 1053 -17.95 -11.08 47.96
C PRO A 1053 -19.08 -11.24 48.99
N GLN A 1054 -19.68 -12.43 49.08
CA GLN A 1054 -20.57 -12.76 50.19
C GLN A 1054 -19.72 -12.79 51.45
N GLY A 1055 -20.09 -11.98 52.45
CA GLY A 1055 -19.31 -11.76 53.67
C GLY A 1055 -18.74 -13.05 54.26
N ARG A 1056 -17.46 -13.34 53.97
CA ARG A 1056 -16.64 -14.14 54.87
C ARG A 1056 -16.46 -13.27 56.12
N ARG A 1057 -17.38 -13.38 57.08
CA ARG A 1057 -16.94 -13.39 58.47
C ARG A 1057 -15.85 -14.45 58.50
N GLY A 1058 -14.61 -14.04 58.75
CA GLY A 1058 -13.52 -14.99 58.95
C GLY A 1058 -14.01 -16.08 59.92
N PRO A 1059 -13.72 -17.36 59.68
CA PRO A 1059 -13.98 -18.36 60.70
C PRO A 1059 -13.17 -17.94 61.92
N ALA A 1060 -13.86 -17.52 62.98
CA ALA A 1060 -13.30 -17.58 64.31
C ALA A 1060 -12.92 -19.05 64.53
N GLY A 1061 -11.63 -19.35 64.43
CA GLY A 1061 -11.09 -20.70 64.64
C GLY A 1061 -10.62 -21.39 63.36
N ARG A 1062 -9.42 -21.03 62.90
CA ARG A 1062 -8.32 -21.97 62.54
C ARG A 1062 -7.05 -21.14 62.38
N ALA A 1063 -6.27 -21.11 63.45
CA ALA A 1063 -4.88 -20.67 63.39
C ALA A 1063 -4.12 -21.75 62.63
N GLU A 1064 -3.83 -21.53 61.33
CA GLU A 1064 -2.74 -22.18 60.57
C GLU A 1064 -2.63 -21.79 59.08
N ASP A 1065 -3.28 -20.71 58.60
CA ASP A 1065 -2.96 -20.14 57.27
C ASP A 1065 -2.14 -18.84 57.42
N SER A 1066 -1.03 -18.76 56.68
CA SER A 1066 0.03 -17.75 56.75
C SER A 1066 -0.46 -16.28 56.66
N PRO A 1067 0.14 -15.30 57.38
CA PRO A 1067 -0.39 -13.95 57.55
C PRO A 1067 -0.14 -12.95 56.40
N GLU A 1068 0.22 -13.39 55.20
CA GLU A 1068 0.74 -12.51 54.13
C GLU A 1068 0.06 -12.69 52.77
N LYS A 1069 -1.28 -12.74 52.69
CA LYS A 1069 -1.94 -12.44 51.41
C LYS A 1069 -2.02 -10.93 51.24
N SER A 1070 -1.25 -10.37 50.31
CA SER A 1070 -1.30 -8.93 49.98
C SER A 1070 -2.74 -8.52 49.61
N ARG A 1071 -3.16 -7.31 50.00
CA ARG A 1071 -4.48 -6.71 49.66
C ARG A 1071 -4.78 -6.85 48.17
N GLU A 1072 -3.76 -6.67 47.32
CA GLU A 1072 -3.85 -6.80 45.88
C GLU A 1072 -4.22 -8.22 45.40
N THR A 1073 -3.73 -9.26 46.09
CA THR A 1073 -4.07 -10.66 45.79
C THR A 1073 -5.54 -10.94 46.09
N LEU A 1074 -6.06 -10.43 47.22
CA LEU A 1074 -7.48 -10.58 47.58
C LEU A 1074 -8.41 -9.90 46.56
N LEU A 1075 -8.08 -8.68 46.14
CA LEU A 1075 -8.86 -7.98 45.11
C LEU A 1075 -8.79 -8.69 43.76
N ASN A 1076 -7.64 -9.27 43.39
CA ASN A 1076 -7.48 -10.08 42.17
C ASN A 1076 -8.34 -11.36 42.21
N GLU A 1077 -8.41 -12.04 43.36
CA GLU A 1077 -9.27 -13.23 43.51
C GLU A 1077 -10.76 -12.88 43.33
N GLN A 1078 -11.19 -11.73 43.88
CA GLN A 1078 -12.58 -11.26 43.85
C GLN A 1078 -13.02 -10.78 42.46
N TYR A 1079 -12.31 -9.81 41.89
CA TYR A 1079 -12.74 -9.12 40.66
C TYR A 1079 -12.07 -9.64 39.39
N GLY A 1080 -10.93 -10.34 39.51
CA GLY A 1080 -10.19 -10.91 38.38
C GLY A 1080 -9.89 -9.88 37.29
N PHE A 1081 -10.13 -10.27 36.04
CA PHE A 1081 -9.84 -9.44 34.86
C PHE A 1081 -10.66 -8.15 34.75
N LEU A 1082 -11.70 -7.96 35.57
CA LEU A 1082 -12.45 -6.70 35.61
C LEU A 1082 -11.60 -5.53 36.14
N ARG A 1083 -10.52 -5.83 36.88
CA ARG A 1083 -9.57 -4.83 37.39
C ARG A 1083 -8.67 -4.23 36.32
N LEU A 1084 -8.65 -4.77 35.10
CA LEU A 1084 -7.77 -4.32 34.03
C LEU A 1084 -8.36 -3.06 33.35
N PRO A 1085 -7.85 -1.85 33.63
CA PRO A 1085 -8.50 -0.61 33.20
C PRO A 1085 -8.56 -0.49 31.67
N ASN A 1086 -7.54 -0.97 30.97
CA ASN A 1086 -7.45 -0.93 29.52
C ASN A 1086 -8.53 -1.80 28.83
N ARG A 1087 -8.79 -2.99 29.36
CA ARG A 1087 -9.87 -3.87 28.88
C ARG A 1087 -11.24 -3.31 29.25
N MET A 1088 -11.36 -2.70 30.43
CA MET A 1088 -12.60 -2.03 30.84
C MET A 1088 -12.93 -0.83 29.95
N ASN A 1089 -11.94 0.00 29.61
CA ASN A 1089 -12.11 1.10 28.66
C ASN A 1089 -12.63 0.56 27.31
N VAL A 1090 -12.01 -0.48 26.78
CA VAL A 1090 -12.45 -1.12 25.54
C VAL A 1090 -13.86 -1.68 25.66
N ALA A 1091 -14.25 -2.30 26.77
CA ALA A 1091 -15.59 -2.86 26.95
C ALA A 1091 -16.67 -1.76 27.05
N MET A 1092 -16.34 -0.63 27.67
CA MET A 1092 -17.27 0.48 27.93
C MET A 1092 -17.27 1.58 26.85
N SER A 1093 -16.63 1.35 25.69
CA SER A 1093 -16.51 2.36 24.61
C SER A 1093 -16.84 1.86 23.20
N ARG A 1094 -17.65 0.78 23.11
CA ARG A 1094 -18.06 0.15 21.84
C ARG A 1094 -19.48 0.50 21.41
N GLN A 1095 -20.28 1.00 22.33
CA GLN A 1095 -21.64 1.45 22.10
C GLN A 1095 -21.69 2.80 21.38
N ARG A 1096 -22.72 3.04 20.60
CA ARG A 1096 -23.09 4.37 20.08
C ARG A 1096 -24.21 4.98 20.91
N GLN A 1097 -25.28 4.23 21.12
CA GLN A 1097 -26.51 4.69 21.77
C GLN A 1097 -26.55 4.28 23.25
N MET A 1098 -26.31 3.01 23.56
CA MET A 1098 -26.55 2.50 24.92
C MET A 1098 -25.56 1.43 25.41
N LEU A 1099 -25.11 1.56 26.66
CA LEU A 1099 -24.31 0.56 27.37
C LEU A 1099 -25.15 -0.12 28.46
N ILE A 1100 -25.30 -1.45 28.36
CA ILE A 1100 -26.05 -2.26 29.31
C ILE A 1100 -25.07 -3.17 30.06
N CYS A 1101 -24.97 -3.02 31.38
CA CYS A 1101 -24.20 -3.92 32.23
C CYS A 1101 -25.13 -5.00 32.80
N VAL A 1102 -24.79 -6.28 32.63
CA VAL A 1102 -25.54 -7.42 33.16
C VAL A 1102 -24.64 -8.14 34.16
N GLY A 1103 -25.08 -8.21 35.41
CA GLY A 1103 -24.30 -8.82 36.47
C GLY A 1103 -24.77 -8.43 37.86
N ASP A 1104 -24.07 -8.94 38.87
CA ASP A 1104 -24.37 -8.68 40.27
C ASP A 1104 -24.00 -7.24 40.67
N ALA A 1105 -24.99 -6.43 41.04
CA ALA A 1105 -24.81 -5.05 41.48
C ALA A 1105 -23.91 -4.94 42.72
N ALA A 1106 -23.75 -6.02 43.50
CA ALA A 1106 -22.79 -6.06 44.61
C ALA A 1106 -21.34 -5.82 44.16
N LEU A 1107 -20.99 -6.11 42.89
CA LEU A 1107 -19.66 -5.80 42.34
C LEU A 1107 -19.36 -4.31 42.28
N ALA A 1108 -20.38 -3.47 42.13
CA ALA A 1108 -20.23 -2.03 41.98
C ALA A 1108 -20.57 -1.26 43.28
N THR A 1109 -21.25 -1.91 44.23
CA THR A 1109 -21.72 -1.29 45.48
C THR A 1109 -20.93 -1.74 46.71
N HIS A 1110 -20.10 -2.77 46.60
CA HIS A 1110 -19.24 -3.21 47.70
C HIS A 1110 -18.17 -2.16 48.06
N VAL A 1111 -17.77 -2.11 49.34
CA VAL A 1111 -16.79 -1.13 49.86
C VAL A 1111 -15.42 -1.19 49.16
N ASP A 1112 -15.02 -2.37 48.71
CA ASP A 1112 -13.76 -2.59 48.00
C ASP A 1112 -13.83 -2.22 46.50
N ALA A 1113 -15.02 -1.92 45.97
CA ALA A 1113 -15.22 -1.71 44.53
C ALA A 1113 -14.59 -0.41 44.02
N GLU A 1114 -14.54 0.65 44.83
CA GLU A 1114 -13.91 1.92 44.44
C GLU A 1114 -12.40 1.77 44.22
N GLU A 1115 -11.74 0.92 45.00
CA GLU A 1115 -10.32 0.59 44.86
C GLU A 1115 -10.11 -0.40 43.70
N ALA A 1116 -10.96 -1.44 43.60
CA ALA A 1116 -10.74 -2.55 42.68
C ALA A 1116 -11.21 -2.27 41.24
N VAL A 1117 -12.40 -1.69 41.08
CA VAL A 1117 -13.11 -1.52 39.80
C VAL A 1117 -13.83 -0.16 39.73
N PRO A 1118 -13.12 0.97 39.90
CA PRO A 1118 -13.74 2.31 40.00
C PRO A 1118 -14.64 2.68 38.82
N ALA A 1119 -14.30 2.22 37.60
CA ALA A 1119 -15.12 2.46 36.41
C ALA A 1119 -16.49 1.76 36.49
N LEU A 1120 -16.56 0.57 37.08
CA LEU A 1120 -17.81 -0.17 37.24
C LEU A 1120 -18.72 0.48 38.29
N VAL A 1121 -18.12 0.98 39.38
CA VAL A 1121 -18.82 1.80 40.39
C VAL A 1121 -19.44 3.04 39.75
N ALA A 1122 -18.64 3.79 38.99
CA ALA A 1122 -19.09 5.00 38.33
C ALA A 1122 -20.18 4.71 37.27
N LEU A 1123 -20.10 3.58 36.55
CA LEU A 1123 -21.15 3.15 35.61
C LEU A 1123 -22.45 2.84 36.35
N HIS A 1124 -22.39 2.09 37.45
CA HIS A 1124 -23.57 1.79 38.26
C HIS A 1124 -24.23 3.07 38.80
N GLN A 1125 -23.43 4.03 39.29
CA GLN A 1125 -23.93 5.34 39.71
C GLN A 1125 -24.59 6.10 38.56
N LEU A 1126 -23.99 6.06 37.36
CA LEU A 1126 -24.55 6.66 36.15
C LEU A 1126 -25.89 6.02 35.77
N CYS A 1127 -26.01 4.69 35.89
CA CYS A 1127 -27.25 3.95 35.68
C CYS A 1127 -28.35 4.34 36.68
N GLY A 1128 -28.00 4.78 37.90
CA GLY A 1128 -28.95 5.32 38.88
C GLY A 1128 -29.37 6.78 38.65
N GLY A 1129 -28.75 7.47 37.69
CA GLY A 1129 -28.99 8.90 37.41
C GLY A 1129 -30.11 9.17 36.41
N ALA A 1130 -30.27 10.45 36.04
CA ALA A 1130 -31.33 10.91 35.13
C ALA A 1130 -31.28 10.26 33.73
N HIS A 1131 -30.08 9.97 33.23
CA HIS A 1131 -29.84 9.36 31.91
C HIS A 1131 -29.65 7.83 31.94
N GLY A 1132 -29.80 7.23 33.12
CA GLY A 1132 -29.59 5.81 33.34
C GLY A 1132 -30.86 5.06 33.78
N SER A 1133 -30.77 3.73 33.77
CA SER A 1133 -31.77 2.86 34.39
C SER A 1133 -31.14 1.74 35.23
N LEU A 1134 -31.74 1.42 36.37
CA LEU A 1134 -31.47 0.18 37.13
C LEU A 1134 -32.69 -0.75 36.99
N ARG A 1135 -32.47 -2.02 36.63
CA ARG A 1135 -33.53 -3.02 36.43
C ARG A 1135 -33.23 -4.34 37.12
#